data_AF-A0A1Q7T5C6-F1
#
_entry.id   AF-A0A1Q7T5C6-F1
#
_cell.length_a   1.000
_cell.length_b   1.000
_cell.length_c   1.000
_cell.angle_alpha   90.00
_cell.angle_beta   90.00
_cell.angle_gamma   90.00
#
_symmetry.space_group_name_H-M   'P 1'
#
loop_
_entity.id
_entity.type
_entity.pdbx_description
1 polymer ?
#
loop_
_entity_poly.entity_id
_entity_poly.type
_entity_poly.pdbx_seq_one_letter_code
_entity_poly.pdbx_strand_id
1 'polypeptide(L)'
;MLVLFAQLTTWSNAPFAKTITSVMASLVLVLVGGGLIYAAISGYGRLKKQAAIEESNPLSPWLWRTDWASRRAGSQNKSSEIASWIMAIFCNLITLPFLFGMVPDFLRHGDPRVILLLGFNLVGAILFINAVRATIRHRRFDNTYFEFDALPFSPGEYVRGRIHLKLDTLAEHGINLRLSCVRKVVAGSGNNRSTNQIVMWQAEQNVPAGAVGPGPLGRAIPVNFSISAESPNTDHDNPSDQILWMLHAQADMPGVDYSDDFEIPVFRGAASSTPASDFGTRITTGADNFGFAAPQTGDADSGEVPQPAHTKVVVSMGSGGTEFYFPAFRSPGRALILLLVTVFWSAAAFVLYHTHAPIFFFIIFGFVDLLLIAGALHVTLGSARISMGSGEILSRMGIFGLGRARRIQVSNVASIVAVASMQQGTSSGNHLYAIRVRLKDGRKFTLADEIDSRQEARWVVTQIETLAGLRLDTHVEVDLPLGVPPQPLRPTSSQVFTPSRSSTSTTASLGVFFAMVTGMIGFMVWRMSPFSVHRDNSRTAAAAPAKPTARRIFSAPLTNADVGRVRALPAQAQAEELLERAIGHDLAALDLFDQQVGRWIGHIQMSDLMKQLEQRSRFSKDLRVRYANVDINLALEGWQKNKQAADLLIERGSTDPRYRASAVYYLGMLAGRGVDYERIHGVLLNYARYDQDATVRRWAVEGMRFLREENVLDELFTSFTEDPAPSVRDRAGCNISDCGIFTRKQRMRMVPKLLDLAMNPRTTGQMRSWTFLTLQEITDETLPADAIIWSRWYQEHGSEKMAEFERLEWWQVRGDE
;
A
#
# COMPACT_ATOMS: atom_id res chain seq x y z
N MET A 1 -3.83 -32.35 -7.41
CA MET A 1 -5.30 -32.31 -7.20
C MET A 1 -5.88 -33.71 -6.94
N LEU A 2 -5.85 -34.64 -7.90
CA LEU A 2 -6.41 -36.00 -7.71
C LEU A 2 -5.65 -36.89 -6.69
N VAL A 3 -4.32 -36.72 -6.55
CA VAL A 3 -3.50 -37.54 -5.64
C VAL A 3 -3.72 -37.18 -4.16
N LEU A 4 -3.98 -35.91 -3.85
CA LEU A 4 -4.30 -35.45 -2.49
C LEU A 4 -5.72 -35.83 -2.07
N PHE A 5 -6.66 -35.88 -3.02
CA PHE A 5 -8.03 -36.35 -2.78
C PHE A 5 -8.08 -37.87 -2.56
N ALA A 6 -7.24 -38.64 -3.28
CA ALA A 6 -7.14 -40.10 -3.13
C ALA A 6 -6.42 -40.53 -1.85
N GLN A 7 -5.52 -39.72 -1.29
CA GLN A 7 -4.86 -40.01 -0.01
C GLN A 7 -5.74 -39.72 1.22
N LEU A 8 -6.77 -38.89 1.08
CA LEU A 8 -7.68 -38.52 2.17
C LEU A 8 -8.87 -39.48 2.35
N THR A 9 -9.19 -40.28 1.33
CA THR A 9 -10.33 -41.23 1.35
C THR A 9 -9.93 -42.66 1.72
N THR A 10 -8.64 -42.97 1.88
CA THR A 10 -8.15 -44.33 2.19
C THR A 10 -8.05 -44.65 3.68
N TRP A 11 -8.44 -43.72 4.57
CA TRP A 11 -8.49 -43.96 6.01
C TRP A 11 -9.91 -44.30 6.45
N SER A 12 -10.30 -45.56 6.28
CA SER A 12 -11.65 -46.08 6.52
C SER A 12 -12.15 -46.04 7.97
N ASN A 13 -11.38 -45.49 8.92
CA ASN A 13 -11.73 -45.42 10.35
C ASN A 13 -11.47 -44.05 11.00
N ALA A 14 -11.54 -42.95 10.24
CA ALA A 14 -11.52 -41.61 10.86
C ALA A 14 -12.92 -41.27 11.42
N PRO A 15 -13.05 -40.84 12.70
CA PRO A 15 -14.34 -40.40 13.24
C PRO A 15 -14.92 -39.29 12.36
N PHE A 16 -16.22 -39.35 12.08
CA PHE A 16 -16.99 -38.45 11.21
C PHE A 16 -16.59 -36.96 11.29
N ALA A 17 -16.23 -36.47 12.48
CA ALA A 17 -15.72 -35.13 12.74
C ALA A 17 -14.40 -34.79 12.00
N LYS A 18 -13.45 -35.74 11.85
CA LYS A 18 -12.19 -35.54 11.14
C LYS A 18 -12.39 -35.42 9.63
N THR A 19 -13.32 -36.20 9.06
CA THR A 19 -13.67 -36.14 7.64
C THR A 19 -14.31 -34.80 7.29
N ILE A 20 -15.24 -34.30 8.12
CA ILE A 20 -15.83 -32.97 7.96
C ILE A 20 -14.76 -31.87 8.03
N THR A 21 -13.85 -31.95 8.99
CA THR A 21 -12.78 -30.96 9.16
C THR A 21 -11.84 -30.91 7.95
N SER A 22 -11.51 -32.07 7.37
CA SER A 22 -10.65 -32.17 6.18
C SER A 22 -11.33 -31.64 4.90
N VAL A 23 -12.62 -31.96 4.71
CA VAL A 23 -13.41 -31.46 3.57
C VAL A 23 -13.54 -29.94 3.63
N MET A 24 -13.80 -29.40 4.82
CA MET A 24 -13.92 -27.95 5.04
C MET A 24 -12.60 -27.22 4.80
N ALA A 25 -11.47 -27.74 5.30
CA ALA A 25 -10.14 -27.18 5.04
C ALA A 25 -9.77 -27.18 3.54
N SER A 26 -10.16 -28.24 2.82
CA SER A 26 -9.95 -28.34 1.37
C SER A 26 -10.80 -27.34 0.60
N LEU A 27 -12.05 -27.11 1.02
CA LEU A 27 -12.94 -26.12 0.43
C LEU A 27 -12.42 -24.68 0.60
N VAL A 28 -11.84 -24.35 1.77
CA VAL A 28 -11.18 -23.04 2.00
C VAL A 28 -10.09 -22.79 0.96
N LEU A 29 -9.19 -23.76 0.74
CA LEU A 29 -8.08 -23.61 -0.20
C LEU A 29 -8.57 -23.44 -1.65
N VAL A 30 -9.62 -24.17 -2.05
CA VAL A 30 -10.21 -24.06 -3.38
C VAL A 30 -10.88 -22.69 -3.58
N LEU A 31 -11.64 -22.19 -2.60
CA LEU A 31 -12.31 -20.90 -2.69
C LEU A 31 -11.29 -19.74 -2.72
N VAL A 32 -10.23 -19.79 -1.92
CA VAL A 32 -9.16 -18.78 -1.93
C VAL A 32 -8.40 -18.81 -3.25
N GLY A 33 -7.96 -20.00 -3.69
CA GLY A 33 -7.22 -20.15 -4.94
C GLY A 33 -8.04 -19.72 -6.17
N GLY A 34 -9.29 -20.16 -6.25
CA GLY A 34 -10.21 -19.78 -7.33
C GLY A 34 -10.56 -18.30 -7.33
N GLY A 35 -10.77 -17.71 -6.14
CA GLY A 35 -11.04 -16.28 -5.98
C GLY A 35 -9.88 -15.40 -6.43
N LEU A 36 -8.63 -15.77 -6.12
CA LEU A 36 -7.43 -15.05 -6.57
C LEU A 36 -7.26 -15.11 -8.09
N ILE A 37 -7.49 -16.28 -8.70
CA ILE A 37 -7.43 -16.44 -10.16
C ILE A 37 -8.52 -15.61 -10.85
N TYR A 38 -9.76 -15.65 -10.36
CA TYR A 38 -10.86 -14.86 -10.90
C TYR A 38 -10.59 -13.35 -10.76
N ALA A 39 -10.07 -12.91 -9.61
CA ALA A 39 -9.71 -11.51 -9.38
C ALA A 39 -8.58 -11.04 -10.32
N ALA A 40 -7.58 -11.88 -10.58
CA ALA A 40 -6.50 -11.56 -11.52
C ALA A 40 -7.02 -11.40 -12.96
N ILE A 41 -7.88 -12.32 -13.42
CA ILE A 41 -8.43 -12.31 -14.79
C ILE A 41 -9.41 -11.14 -14.97
N SER A 42 -10.34 -10.95 -14.04
CA SER A 42 -11.34 -9.87 -14.10
C SER A 42 -10.70 -8.49 -13.89
N GLY A 43 -9.67 -8.39 -13.05
CA GLY A 43 -8.88 -7.18 -12.84
C GLY A 43 -8.17 -6.74 -14.12
N TYR A 44 -7.51 -7.66 -14.83
CA TYR A 44 -6.83 -7.36 -16.10
C TYR A 44 -7.80 -6.80 -17.16
N GLY A 45 -8.98 -7.41 -17.31
CA GLY A 45 -9.99 -6.94 -18.27
C GLY A 45 -10.56 -5.56 -17.94
N ARG A 46 -10.72 -5.23 -16.65
CA ARG A 46 -11.18 -3.90 -16.21
C ARG A 46 -10.11 -2.82 -16.41
N LEU A 47 -8.85 -3.13 -16.10
CA LEU A 47 -7.71 -2.23 -16.31
C LEU A 47 -7.55 -1.86 -17.79
N LYS A 48 -7.69 -2.84 -18.69
CA LYS A 48 -7.62 -2.60 -20.14
C LYS A 48 -8.74 -1.65 -20.63
N LYS A 49 -9.95 -1.78 -20.08
CA LYS A 49 -11.07 -0.89 -20.42
C LYS A 49 -10.88 0.52 -19.86
N GLN A 50 -10.35 0.66 -18.65
CA GLN A 50 -10.04 1.96 -18.05
C GLN A 50 -8.96 2.70 -18.84
N ALA A 51 -7.85 2.03 -19.18
CA ALA A 51 -6.79 2.62 -19.99
C ALA A 51 -7.29 3.14 -21.36
N ALA A 52 -8.23 2.42 -22.00
CA ALA A 52 -8.82 2.86 -23.27
C ALA A 52 -9.73 4.11 -23.14
N ILE A 53 -10.40 4.27 -21.99
CA ILE A 53 -11.25 5.45 -21.72
C ILE A 53 -10.37 6.66 -21.37
N GLU A 54 -9.29 6.45 -20.60
CA GLU A 54 -8.29 7.47 -20.26
C GLU A 54 -7.59 7.98 -21.52
N GLU A 55 -7.19 7.09 -22.43
CA GLU A 55 -6.55 7.43 -23.71
C GLU A 55 -7.47 8.22 -24.66
N SER A 56 -8.79 7.98 -24.60
CA SER A 56 -9.77 8.69 -25.45
C SER A 56 -10.22 10.04 -24.88
N ASN A 57 -10.00 10.33 -23.59
CA ASN A 57 -10.46 11.56 -22.93
C ASN A 57 -9.38 12.22 -22.04
N PRO A 58 -8.18 12.55 -22.55
CA PRO A 58 -7.06 13.00 -21.72
C PRO A 58 -7.29 14.35 -21.01
N LEU A 59 -8.12 15.23 -21.57
CA LEU A 59 -8.39 16.57 -21.01
C LEU A 59 -9.65 16.64 -20.13
N SER A 60 -10.38 15.52 -20.02
CA SER A 60 -11.67 15.45 -19.33
C SER A 60 -11.69 14.28 -18.33
N PRO A 61 -10.91 14.36 -17.24
CA PRO A 61 -10.75 13.27 -16.27
C PRO A 61 -12.08 12.85 -15.60
N TRP A 62 -13.07 13.76 -15.53
CA TRP A 62 -14.41 13.43 -15.05
C TRP A 62 -15.18 12.46 -15.96
N LEU A 63 -14.72 12.20 -17.19
CA LEU A 63 -15.32 11.21 -18.11
C LEU A 63 -14.70 9.81 -17.99
N TRP A 64 -13.59 9.66 -17.24
CA TRP A 64 -12.94 8.36 -17.06
C TRP A 64 -13.78 7.38 -16.26
N ARG A 65 -14.67 7.92 -15.42
CA ARG A 65 -15.69 7.16 -14.69
C ARG A 65 -16.99 7.13 -15.48
N THR A 66 -17.46 5.92 -15.78
CA THR A 66 -18.66 5.69 -16.58
C THR A 66 -19.94 6.22 -15.92
N ASP A 67 -20.01 6.20 -14.60
CA ASP A 67 -21.13 6.78 -13.86
C ASP A 67 -21.13 8.30 -13.98
N TRP A 68 -19.98 8.95 -13.76
CA TRP A 68 -19.85 10.40 -13.93
C TRP A 68 -20.15 10.85 -15.36
N ALA A 69 -19.70 10.11 -16.37
CA ALA A 69 -20.03 10.37 -17.77
C ALA A 69 -21.56 10.37 -18.05
N SER A 70 -22.33 9.60 -17.25
CA SER A 70 -23.80 9.58 -17.29
C SER A 70 -24.48 10.64 -16.41
N ARG A 71 -23.71 11.60 -15.87
CA ARG A 71 -24.12 12.61 -14.87
C ARG A 71 -24.66 11.99 -13.57
N ARG A 72 -24.11 10.85 -13.17
CA ARG A 72 -24.52 10.13 -11.97
C ARG A 72 -23.31 9.74 -11.12
N ALA A 73 -23.47 9.71 -9.81
CA ALA A 73 -22.55 9.03 -8.90
C ALA A 73 -23.27 7.84 -8.27
N GLY A 74 -22.72 6.64 -8.47
CA GLY A 74 -23.20 5.45 -7.76
C GLY A 74 -22.76 5.46 -6.30
N SER A 75 -23.52 4.79 -5.43
CA SER A 75 -23.10 4.54 -4.05
C SER A 75 -21.80 3.72 -4.00
N GLN A 76 -20.81 4.20 -3.25
CA GLN A 76 -19.55 3.50 -3.00
C GLN A 76 -19.73 2.29 -2.07
N ASN A 77 -20.84 2.24 -1.31
CA ASN A 77 -21.13 1.18 -0.36
C ASN A 77 -21.62 -0.12 -1.03
N LYS A 78 -21.91 -0.13 -2.34
CA LYS A 78 -22.32 -1.35 -3.07
C LYS A 78 -21.31 -2.50 -2.99
N SER A 79 -20.02 -2.18 -2.90
CA SER A 79 -18.95 -3.18 -2.80
C SER A 79 -18.78 -3.78 -1.39
N SER A 80 -19.35 -3.13 -0.36
CA SER A 80 -19.19 -3.51 1.04
C SER A 80 -19.96 -4.78 1.44
N GLU A 81 -21.09 -5.07 0.79
CA GLU A 81 -21.90 -6.28 1.05
C GLU A 81 -21.11 -7.54 0.69
N ILE A 82 -20.60 -7.61 -0.54
CA ILE A 82 -19.85 -8.77 -1.05
C ILE A 82 -18.60 -9.00 -0.19
N ALA A 83 -17.88 -7.92 0.15
CA ALA A 83 -16.71 -8.00 1.01
C ALA A 83 -17.06 -8.53 2.42
N SER A 84 -18.17 -8.08 3.00
CA SER A 84 -18.63 -8.53 4.32
C SER A 84 -19.01 -10.01 4.31
N TRP A 85 -19.69 -10.49 3.27
CA TRP A 85 -20.01 -11.91 3.11
C TRP A 85 -18.79 -12.79 2.90
N ILE A 86 -17.86 -12.38 2.03
CA ILE A 86 -16.60 -13.11 1.81
C ILE A 86 -15.86 -13.25 3.15
N MET A 87 -15.74 -12.17 3.91
CA MET A 87 -15.09 -12.18 5.22
C MET A 87 -15.80 -13.11 6.21
N ALA A 88 -17.13 -12.98 6.33
CA ALA A 88 -17.93 -13.77 7.25
C ALA A 88 -17.86 -15.26 6.91
N ILE A 89 -18.06 -15.62 5.64
CA ILE A 89 -17.98 -17.02 5.17
C ILE A 89 -16.59 -17.56 5.43
N PHE A 90 -15.53 -16.84 5.04
CA PHE A 90 -14.17 -17.29 5.21
C PHE A 90 -13.82 -17.53 6.69
N CYS A 91 -14.12 -16.58 7.57
CA CYS A 91 -13.85 -16.72 9.00
C CYS A 91 -14.61 -17.93 9.58
N ASN A 92 -15.90 -18.05 9.31
CA ASN A 92 -16.72 -19.15 9.83
C ASN A 92 -16.32 -20.52 9.24
N LEU A 93 -15.91 -20.57 7.96
CA LEU A 93 -15.43 -21.79 7.30
C LEU A 93 -14.18 -22.35 7.99
N ILE A 94 -13.35 -21.46 8.54
CA ILE A 94 -12.19 -21.82 9.35
C ILE A 94 -12.59 -22.18 10.78
N THR A 95 -13.46 -21.40 11.44
CA THR A 95 -13.70 -21.54 12.89
C THR A 95 -14.66 -22.67 13.26
N LEU A 96 -15.70 -22.91 12.45
CA LEU A 96 -16.79 -23.84 12.77
C LEU A 96 -16.37 -25.32 12.88
N PRO A 97 -15.44 -25.86 12.06
CA PRO A 97 -14.98 -27.24 12.22
C PRO A 97 -14.34 -27.49 13.59
N PHE A 98 -13.63 -26.50 14.14
CA PHE A 98 -13.05 -26.60 15.49
C PHE A 98 -14.12 -26.49 16.58
N LEU A 99 -15.17 -25.70 16.34
CA LEU A 99 -16.32 -25.61 17.23
C LEU A 99 -17.00 -26.98 17.39
N PHE A 100 -17.38 -27.62 16.29
CA PHE A 100 -18.07 -28.91 16.35
C PHE A 100 -17.16 -30.08 16.66
N GLY A 101 -15.88 -30.00 16.28
CA GLY A 101 -14.91 -31.08 16.45
C GLY A 101 -14.27 -31.14 17.84
N MET A 102 -14.07 -30.00 18.53
CA MET A 102 -13.27 -29.95 19.76
C MET A 102 -14.05 -29.51 21.01
N VAL A 103 -15.11 -28.70 20.87
CA VAL A 103 -15.90 -28.24 22.03
C VAL A 103 -16.51 -29.38 22.84
N PRO A 104 -17.11 -30.44 22.24
CA PRO A 104 -17.70 -31.51 23.03
C PRO A 104 -16.67 -32.22 23.93
N ASP A 105 -15.45 -32.40 23.43
CA ASP A 105 -14.38 -33.04 24.19
C ASP A 105 -13.81 -32.10 25.26
N PHE A 106 -13.61 -30.81 24.97
CA PHE A 106 -13.17 -29.85 25.97
C PHE A 106 -14.19 -29.61 27.09
N LEU A 107 -15.49 -29.60 26.77
CA LEU A 107 -16.55 -29.51 27.78
C LEU A 107 -16.59 -30.73 28.69
N ARG A 108 -16.40 -31.95 28.14
CA ARG A 108 -16.36 -33.19 28.93
C ARG A 108 -15.18 -33.25 29.90
N HIS A 109 -14.03 -32.70 29.51
CA HIS A 109 -12.82 -32.71 30.33
C HIS A 109 -12.64 -31.46 31.19
N GLY A 110 -13.58 -30.51 31.15
CA GLY A 110 -13.49 -29.24 31.88
C GLY A 110 -12.30 -28.37 31.45
N ASP A 111 -11.84 -28.50 30.19
CA ASP A 111 -10.66 -27.79 29.70
C ASP A 111 -10.99 -26.30 29.45
N PRO A 112 -10.29 -25.35 30.11
CA PRO A 112 -10.56 -23.92 29.95
C PRO A 112 -10.30 -23.39 28.53
N ARG A 113 -9.61 -24.13 27.65
CA ARG A 113 -9.39 -23.76 26.25
C ARG A 113 -10.68 -23.62 25.44
N VAL A 114 -11.79 -24.21 25.90
CA VAL A 114 -13.11 -24.06 25.29
C VAL A 114 -13.54 -22.59 25.17
N ILE A 115 -13.14 -21.74 26.13
CA ILE A 115 -13.51 -20.32 26.17
C ILE A 115 -12.88 -19.55 25.00
N LEU A 116 -11.60 -19.82 24.70
CA LEU A 116 -10.88 -19.17 23.60
C LEU A 116 -11.52 -19.53 22.25
N LEU A 117 -11.89 -20.80 22.10
CA LEU A 117 -12.51 -21.31 20.88
C LEU A 117 -13.92 -20.78 20.68
N LEU A 118 -14.71 -20.65 21.75
CA LEU A 118 -16.03 -20.01 21.72
C LEU A 118 -15.94 -18.52 21.36
N GLY A 119 -14.98 -17.79 21.93
CA GLY A 119 -14.82 -16.37 21.61
C GLY A 119 -14.33 -16.11 20.19
N PHE A 120 -13.50 -16.98 19.63
CA PHE A 120 -13.12 -16.88 18.20
C PHE A 120 -14.33 -17.10 17.27
N ASN A 121 -15.22 -18.03 17.62
CA ASN A 121 -16.48 -18.23 16.89
C ASN A 121 -17.48 -17.07 17.07
N LEU A 122 -17.44 -16.38 18.21
CA LEU A 122 -18.24 -15.16 18.42
C LEU A 122 -17.86 -14.04 17.43
N VAL A 123 -16.57 -13.88 17.12
CA VAL A 123 -16.11 -12.94 16.08
C VAL A 123 -16.69 -13.31 14.71
N GLY A 124 -16.66 -14.61 14.36
CA GLY A 124 -17.31 -15.12 13.15
C GLY A 124 -18.81 -14.82 13.09
N ALA A 125 -19.51 -14.96 14.21
CA ALA A 125 -20.94 -14.65 14.32
C ALA A 125 -21.23 -13.14 14.17
N ILE A 126 -20.40 -12.27 14.77
CA ILE A 126 -20.53 -10.81 14.62
C ILE A 126 -20.35 -10.40 13.15
N LEU A 127 -19.34 -10.95 12.47
CA LEU A 127 -19.12 -10.70 11.04
C LEU A 127 -20.30 -11.16 10.19
N PHE A 128 -20.89 -12.31 10.52
CA PHE A 128 -22.08 -12.81 9.85
C PHE A 128 -23.30 -11.89 10.06
N ILE A 129 -23.54 -11.44 11.30
CA ILE A 129 -24.61 -10.47 11.60
C ILE A 129 -24.40 -9.16 10.83
N ASN A 130 -23.16 -8.67 10.74
CA ASN A 130 -22.83 -7.49 9.96
C ASN A 130 -23.06 -7.69 8.46
N ALA A 131 -22.71 -8.87 7.91
CA ALA A 131 -23.00 -9.22 6.52
C ALA A 131 -24.51 -9.27 6.24
N VAL A 132 -25.30 -9.88 7.14
CA VAL A 132 -26.76 -9.89 7.05
C VAL A 132 -27.33 -8.47 7.12
N ARG A 133 -26.85 -7.64 8.05
CA ARG A 133 -27.26 -6.22 8.14
C ARG A 133 -26.92 -5.44 6.87
N ALA A 134 -25.73 -5.66 6.30
CA ALA A 134 -25.33 -5.05 5.03
C ALA A 134 -26.23 -5.47 3.87
N THR A 135 -26.63 -6.75 3.80
CA THR A 135 -27.61 -7.25 2.81
C THR A 135 -28.99 -6.66 2.99
N ILE A 136 -29.48 -6.58 4.23
CA ILE A 136 -30.78 -5.95 4.52
C ILE A 136 -30.76 -4.49 4.08
N ARG A 137 -29.67 -3.75 4.39
CA ARG A 137 -29.48 -2.37 3.95
C ARG A 137 -29.50 -2.27 2.42
N HIS A 138 -28.71 -3.09 1.73
CA HIS A 138 -28.61 -3.06 0.28
C HIS A 138 -29.95 -3.39 -0.39
N ARG A 139 -30.68 -4.40 0.10
CA ARG A 139 -32.02 -4.72 -0.41
C ARG A 139 -33.05 -3.62 -0.14
N ARG A 140 -32.93 -2.89 0.97
CA ARG A 140 -33.86 -1.82 1.36
C ARG A 140 -33.67 -0.55 0.54
N PHE A 141 -32.41 -0.16 0.28
CA PHE A 141 -32.04 1.11 -0.36
C PHE A 141 -31.39 0.92 -1.74
N ASP A 142 -31.69 -0.20 -2.41
CA ASP A 142 -31.03 -0.64 -3.64
C ASP A 142 -31.00 0.44 -4.74
N ASN A 143 -29.96 0.40 -5.57
CA ASN A 143 -29.76 1.27 -6.72
C ASN A 143 -29.75 2.77 -6.45
N THR A 144 -29.43 3.20 -5.23
CA THR A 144 -29.27 4.63 -4.95
C THR A 144 -28.15 5.24 -5.81
N TYR A 145 -28.46 6.38 -6.44
CA TYR A 145 -27.50 7.20 -7.17
C TYR A 145 -27.78 8.69 -6.95
N PHE A 146 -26.72 9.48 -6.99
CA PHE A 146 -26.80 10.93 -7.00
C PHE A 146 -26.74 11.42 -8.45
N GLU A 147 -27.74 12.19 -8.89
CA GLU A 147 -27.80 12.79 -10.22
C GLU A 147 -27.32 14.25 -10.16
N PHE A 148 -26.42 14.62 -11.07
CA PHE A 148 -25.82 15.94 -11.12
C PHE A 148 -26.63 16.91 -12.00
N ASP A 149 -26.87 18.13 -11.51
CA ASP A 149 -27.45 19.18 -12.35
C ASP A 149 -26.40 19.77 -13.32
N ALA A 150 -25.11 19.76 -12.93
CA ALA A 150 -23.98 20.22 -13.73
C ALA A 150 -22.83 19.20 -13.71
N LEU A 151 -22.09 19.06 -14.82
CA LEU A 151 -20.94 18.17 -14.94
C LEU A 151 -19.82 18.86 -15.74
N PRO A 152 -18.60 19.04 -15.19
CA PRO A 152 -18.23 18.89 -13.78
C PRO A 152 -18.77 20.03 -12.90
N PHE A 153 -18.67 19.90 -11.57
CA PHE A 153 -18.89 21.03 -10.66
C PHE A 153 -17.64 21.89 -10.57
N SER A 154 -17.77 23.22 -10.65
CA SER A 154 -16.65 24.15 -10.52
C SER A 154 -16.52 24.68 -9.08
N PRO A 155 -15.29 24.83 -8.53
CA PRO A 155 -15.10 25.58 -7.29
C PRO A 155 -15.65 27.01 -7.40
N GLY A 156 -16.38 27.48 -6.38
CA GLY A 156 -17.07 28.78 -6.41
C GLY A 156 -18.54 28.70 -6.85
N GLU A 157 -18.99 27.55 -7.37
CA GLU A 157 -20.39 27.31 -7.73
C GLU A 157 -21.11 26.42 -6.71
N TYR A 158 -22.41 26.23 -6.90
CA TYR A 158 -23.22 25.35 -6.05
C TYR A 158 -23.17 23.90 -6.56
N VAL A 159 -22.93 22.95 -5.66
CA VAL A 159 -23.18 21.53 -5.91
C VAL A 159 -24.67 21.28 -5.75
N ARG A 160 -25.35 21.23 -6.89
CA ARG A 160 -26.79 20.95 -6.98
C ARG A 160 -27.04 19.60 -7.65
N GLY A 161 -28.04 18.90 -7.13
CA GLY A 161 -28.50 17.65 -7.70
C GLY A 161 -29.54 16.97 -6.84
N ARG A 162 -29.84 15.72 -7.17
CA ARG A 162 -30.84 14.92 -6.46
C ARG A 162 -30.32 13.51 -6.19
N ILE A 163 -30.41 13.07 -4.93
CA ILE A 163 -30.15 11.67 -4.58
C ILE A 163 -31.45 10.90 -4.77
N HIS A 164 -31.45 9.96 -5.72
CA HIS A 164 -32.59 9.10 -5.99
C HIS A 164 -32.40 7.78 -5.25
N LEU A 165 -33.34 7.46 -4.37
CA LEU A 165 -33.33 6.22 -3.61
C LEU A 165 -34.75 5.66 -3.46
N LYS A 166 -34.78 4.36 -3.18
CA LYS A 166 -35.99 3.70 -2.69
C LYS A 166 -36.13 3.97 -1.19
N LEU A 167 -37.09 4.82 -0.83
CA LEU A 167 -37.40 5.15 0.56
C LEU A 167 -38.89 4.94 0.82
N ASP A 168 -39.23 3.79 1.41
CA ASP A 168 -40.62 3.35 1.64
C ASP A 168 -41.26 4.04 2.86
N THR A 169 -40.45 4.60 3.77
CA THR A 169 -40.87 5.22 5.03
C THR A 169 -40.36 6.65 5.14
N LEU A 170 -41.15 7.59 5.68
CA LEU A 170 -40.69 8.96 5.91
C LEU A 170 -39.60 9.01 6.98
N ALA A 171 -38.52 9.74 6.70
CA ALA A 171 -37.48 10.03 7.68
C ALA A 171 -37.96 11.17 8.60
N GLU A 172 -38.61 10.84 9.72
CA GLU A 172 -39.24 11.81 10.63
C GLU A 172 -38.27 12.90 11.14
N HIS A 173 -36.99 12.55 11.32
CA HIS A 173 -35.94 13.45 11.82
C HIS A 173 -35.16 14.19 10.71
N GLY A 174 -35.64 14.11 9.46
CA GLY A 174 -34.93 14.65 8.29
C GLY A 174 -33.73 13.78 7.89
N ILE A 175 -33.00 14.24 6.87
CA ILE A 175 -31.85 13.54 6.29
C ILE A 175 -30.62 14.43 6.43
N ASN A 176 -29.59 13.91 7.10
CA ASN A 176 -28.32 14.59 7.28
C ASN A 176 -27.44 14.36 6.05
N LEU A 177 -27.17 15.42 5.30
CA LEU A 177 -26.21 15.45 4.22
C LEU A 177 -24.90 16.07 4.72
N ARG A 178 -23.77 15.47 4.35
CA ARG A 178 -22.44 15.97 4.65
C ARG A 178 -21.59 15.91 3.39
N LEU A 179 -21.13 17.06 2.92
CA LEU A 179 -20.17 17.14 1.83
C LEU A 179 -18.77 17.33 2.43
N SER A 180 -17.80 16.55 2.00
CA SER A 180 -16.42 16.61 2.50
C SER A 180 -15.39 16.54 1.37
N CYS A 181 -14.36 17.37 1.47
CA CYS A 181 -13.15 17.26 0.66
C CYS A 181 -12.09 16.54 1.49
N VAL A 182 -11.61 15.40 1.01
CA VAL A 182 -10.70 14.51 1.72
C VAL A 182 -9.46 14.26 0.90
N ARG A 183 -8.29 14.63 1.42
CA ARG A 183 -7.00 14.23 0.87
C ARG A 183 -6.62 12.86 1.41
N LYS A 184 -6.58 11.87 0.53
CA LYS A 184 -6.21 10.50 0.83
C LYS A 184 -4.73 10.30 0.50
N VAL A 185 -3.88 10.32 1.51
CA VAL A 185 -2.44 10.09 1.40
C VAL A 185 -2.14 8.64 1.77
N VAL A 186 -1.50 7.91 0.89
CA VAL A 186 -1.05 6.54 1.15
C VAL A 186 0.47 6.53 1.35
N ALA A 187 0.89 6.55 2.61
CA ALA A 187 2.30 6.56 3.00
C ALA A 187 2.84 5.13 3.20
N GLY A 188 4.13 4.93 2.88
CA GLY A 188 4.84 3.65 3.06
C GLY A 188 5.15 2.92 1.76
N SER A 189 6.12 2.00 1.82
CA SER A 189 6.59 1.17 0.69
C SER A 189 6.37 -0.32 1.00
N GLY A 190 5.94 -1.09 0.01
CA GLY A 190 5.71 -2.53 0.13
C GLY A 190 4.54 -2.91 1.06
N ASN A 191 4.75 -3.90 1.94
CA ASN A 191 3.72 -4.49 2.80
C ASN A 191 3.29 -3.61 3.99
N ASN A 192 3.93 -2.44 4.19
CA ASN A 192 3.65 -1.55 5.31
C ASN A 192 3.06 -0.22 4.82
N ARG A 193 2.02 -0.34 4.00
CA ARG A 193 1.32 0.79 3.39
C ARG A 193 0.16 1.22 4.27
N SER A 194 0.19 2.45 4.77
CA SER A 194 -0.88 3.04 5.56
C SER A 194 -1.65 4.06 4.73
N THR A 195 -2.97 3.91 4.64
CA THR A 195 -3.84 4.91 4.04
C THR A 195 -4.31 5.90 5.10
N ASN A 196 -4.00 7.17 4.90
CA ASN A 196 -4.39 8.29 5.72
C ASN A 196 -5.42 9.13 4.96
N GLN A 197 -6.46 9.59 5.65
CA GLN A 197 -7.48 10.48 5.10
C GLN A 197 -7.48 11.77 5.92
N ILE A 198 -7.31 12.89 5.24
CA ILE A 198 -7.23 14.24 5.82
C ILE A 198 -8.44 15.00 5.29
N VAL A 199 -9.39 15.33 6.15
CA VAL A 199 -10.54 16.17 5.76
C VAL A 199 -10.05 17.62 5.65
N MET A 200 -10.01 18.13 4.42
CA MET A 200 -9.59 19.51 4.12
C MET A 200 -10.75 20.49 4.24
N TRP A 201 -11.96 20.08 3.84
CA TRP A 201 -13.16 20.90 3.90
C TRP A 201 -14.38 20.02 4.21
N GLN A 202 -15.38 20.57 4.90
CA GLN A 202 -16.63 19.86 5.20
C GLN A 202 -17.77 20.83 5.45
N ALA A 203 -18.95 20.54 4.89
CA ALA A 203 -20.20 21.22 5.19
C ALA A 203 -21.29 20.18 5.49
N GLU A 204 -22.22 20.54 6.38
CA GLU A 204 -23.34 19.69 6.77
C GLU A 204 -24.66 20.43 6.56
N GLN A 205 -25.69 19.69 6.15
CA GLN A 205 -27.03 20.21 5.93
C GLN A 205 -28.04 19.14 6.34
N ASN A 206 -29.01 19.50 7.18
CA ASN A 206 -30.16 18.65 7.43
C ASN A 206 -31.29 19.03 6.45
N VAL A 207 -31.78 18.05 5.71
CA VAL A 207 -32.91 18.19 4.78
C VAL A 207 -34.18 17.73 5.51
N PRO A 208 -35.15 18.62 5.76
CA PRO A 208 -36.40 18.25 6.42
C PRO A 208 -37.20 17.22 5.61
N ALA A 209 -37.96 16.35 6.29
CA ALA A 209 -38.77 15.31 5.68
C ALA A 209 -39.72 15.83 4.57
N GLY A 210 -40.26 17.04 4.75
CA GLY A 210 -41.17 17.69 3.79
C GLY A 210 -40.51 18.19 2.51
N ALA A 211 -39.18 18.33 2.47
CA ALA A 211 -38.44 18.73 1.27
C ALA A 211 -38.09 17.54 0.35
N VAL A 212 -38.36 16.30 0.79
CA VAL A 212 -38.08 15.08 0.03
C VAL A 212 -39.23 14.80 -0.97
N GLY A 213 -38.95 15.09 -2.24
CA GLY A 213 -39.92 14.94 -3.33
C GLY A 213 -40.03 13.51 -3.88
N PRO A 214 -40.99 13.26 -4.79
CA PRO A 214 -41.04 12.01 -5.56
C PRO A 214 -39.88 11.95 -6.56
N GLY A 215 -39.33 10.75 -6.78
CA GLY A 215 -38.23 10.52 -7.73
C GLY A 215 -38.41 9.21 -8.51
N PRO A 216 -37.65 8.99 -9.60
CA PRO A 216 -37.70 7.79 -10.45
C PRO A 216 -37.48 6.46 -9.70
N LEU A 217 -36.81 6.46 -8.55
CA LEU A 217 -36.63 5.27 -7.69
C LEU A 217 -37.57 5.24 -6.47
N GLY A 218 -38.46 6.23 -6.34
CA GLY A 218 -39.36 6.41 -5.21
C GLY A 218 -39.26 7.84 -4.67
N ARG A 219 -38.14 8.18 -4.03
CA ARG A 219 -37.90 9.50 -3.43
C ARG A 219 -36.64 10.15 -3.98
N ALA A 220 -36.65 11.48 -4.02
CA ALA A 220 -35.53 12.32 -4.41
C ALA A 220 -35.18 13.30 -3.29
N ILE A 221 -33.95 13.22 -2.79
CA ILE A 221 -33.41 14.13 -1.77
C ILE A 221 -32.70 15.28 -2.50
N PRO A 222 -33.15 16.54 -2.35
CA PRO A 222 -32.44 17.68 -2.93
C PRO A 222 -31.10 17.90 -2.22
N VAL A 223 -30.05 18.12 -3.00
CA VAL A 223 -28.71 18.46 -2.50
C VAL A 223 -28.37 19.87 -2.97
N ASN A 224 -27.95 20.74 -2.06
CA ASN A 224 -27.54 22.11 -2.40
C ASN A 224 -26.45 22.61 -1.44
N PHE A 225 -25.20 22.53 -1.86
CA PHE A 225 -24.04 23.06 -1.11
C PHE A 225 -23.34 24.16 -1.91
N SER A 226 -22.89 25.23 -1.23
CA SER A 226 -22.00 26.24 -1.81
C SER A 226 -20.54 25.84 -1.57
N ILE A 227 -19.73 25.74 -2.64
CA ILE A 227 -18.29 25.49 -2.53
C ILE A 227 -17.54 26.81 -2.69
N SER A 228 -16.56 27.08 -1.81
CA SER A 228 -15.70 28.26 -1.90
C SER A 228 -14.79 28.21 -3.13
N ALA A 229 -14.52 29.36 -3.75
CA ALA A 229 -13.69 29.46 -4.97
C ALA A 229 -12.23 28.98 -4.76
N GLU A 230 -11.75 29.02 -3.52
CA GLU A 230 -10.40 28.59 -3.13
C GLU A 230 -10.28 27.06 -2.91
N SER A 231 -11.38 26.31 -3.03
CA SER A 231 -11.39 24.88 -2.75
C SER A 231 -10.56 24.08 -3.77
N PRO A 232 -9.92 22.97 -3.35
CA PRO A 232 -9.09 22.15 -4.22
C PRO A 232 -9.91 21.30 -5.21
N ASN A 233 -9.34 21.03 -6.38
CA ASN A 233 -9.93 20.16 -7.39
C ASN A 233 -9.85 18.69 -6.96
N THR A 234 -10.78 17.87 -7.46
CA THR A 234 -10.66 16.41 -7.42
C THR A 234 -9.39 15.99 -8.16
N ASP A 235 -8.54 15.20 -7.52
CA ASP A 235 -7.25 14.76 -8.06
C ASP A 235 -7.12 13.24 -7.87
N HIS A 236 -6.96 12.55 -8.99
CA HIS A 236 -6.73 11.10 -9.06
C HIS A 236 -5.36 10.74 -9.65
N ASP A 237 -4.53 11.74 -10.00
CA ASP A 237 -3.30 11.58 -10.75
C ASP A 237 -2.28 10.71 -10.00
N ASN A 238 -2.22 10.87 -8.67
CA ASN A 238 -1.35 10.08 -7.81
C ASN A 238 -2.15 9.08 -6.94
N PRO A 239 -2.02 7.75 -7.14
CA PRO A 239 -2.66 6.74 -6.29
C PRO A 239 -2.24 6.77 -4.81
N SER A 240 -1.14 7.45 -4.50
CA SER A 240 -0.62 7.64 -3.14
C SER A 240 -0.98 8.99 -2.53
N ASP A 241 -1.59 9.90 -3.29
CA ASP A 241 -2.03 11.21 -2.80
C ASP A 241 -3.17 11.72 -3.66
N GLN A 242 -4.41 11.49 -3.21
CA GLN A 242 -5.62 11.79 -3.96
C GLN A 242 -6.43 12.86 -3.24
N ILE A 243 -7.13 13.71 -3.98
CA ILE A 243 -8.12 14.64 -3.42
C ILE A 243 -9.51 14.18 -3.86
N LEU A 244 -10.33 13.78 -2.89
CA LEU A 244 -11.65 13.18 -3.12
C LEU A 244 -12.73 14.08 -2.55
N TRP A 245 -13.82 14.28 -3.30
CA TRP A 245 -15.02 14.96 -2.82
C TRP A 245 -16.11 13.93 -2.56
N MET A 246 -16.52 13.81 -1.29
CA MET A 246 -17.42 12.79 -0.78
C MET A 246 -18.68 13.43 -0.20
N LEU A 247 -19.83 13.11 -0.80
CA LEU A 247 -21.16 13.42 -0.30
C LEU A 247 -21.69 12.20 0.48
N HIS A 248 -21.79 12.35 1.79
CA HIS A 248 -22.39 11.38 2.69
C HIS A 248 -23.85 11.76 2.96
N ALA A 249 -24.77 10.80 2.86
CA ALA A 249 -26.17 10.97 3.20
C ALA A 249 -26.56 9.95 4.28
N GLN A 250 -27.12 10.43 5.40
CA GLN A 250 -27.54 9.62 6.53
C GLN A 250 -28.96 9.96 6.97
N ALA A 251 -29.78 8.96 7.24
CA ALA A 251 -31.10 9.14 7.84
C ALA A 251 -31.38 8.05 8.87
N ASP A 252 -31.90 8.47 10.02
CA ASP A 252 -32.32 7.56 11.09
C ASP A 252 -33.68 6.96 10.72
N MET A 253 -33.70 5.64 10.52
CA MET A 253 -34.86 4.94 9.99
C MET A 253 -35.20 3.74 10.88
N PRO A 254 -36.49 3.47 11.16
CA PRO A 254 -36.88 2.26 11.88
C PRO A 254 -36.28 1.01 11.23
N GLY A 255 -35.54 0.21 12.01
CA GLY A 255 -34.80 -0.97 11.54
C GLY A 255 -33.33 -0.69 11.24
N VAL A 256 -32.99 -0.57 9.96
CA VAL A 256 -31.62 -0.26 9.51
C VAL A 256 -31.58 1.16 8.95
N ASP A 257 -30.70 1.98 9.52
CA ASP A 257 -30.46 3.35 9.10
C ASP A 257 -29.97 3.45 7.66
N TYR A 258 -30.35 4.52 6.99
CA TYR A 258 -29.84 4.87 5.67
C TYR A 258 -28.47 5.55 5.84
N SER A 259 -27.47 5.09 5.11
CA SER A 259 -26.12 5.67 5.13
C SER A 259 -25.40 5.30 3.82
N ASP A 260 -25.16 6.29 2.98
CA ASP A 260 -24.52 6.12 1.68
C ASP A 260 -23.50 7.23 1.37
N ASP A 261 -22.46 6.84 0.64
CA ASP A 261 -21.36 7.71 0.22
C ASP A 261 -21.30 7.81 -1.31
N PHE A 262 -21.30 9.04 -1.82
CA PHE A 262 -21.20 9.36 -3.25
C PHE A 262 -19.97 10.23 -3.50
N GLU A 263 -19.13 9.81 -4.44
CA GLU A 263 -17.99 10.62 -4.86
C GLU A 263 -18.37 11.51 -6.05
N ILE A 264 -18.07 12.81 -5.94
CA ILE A 264 -18.50 13.82 -6.92
C ILE A 264 -17.31 14.45 -7.67
N PRO A 265 -17.48 14.83 -8.96
CA PRO A 265 -16.41 15.44 -9.75
C PRO A 265 -16.38 16.96 -9.58
N VAL A 266 -15.39 17.47 -8.84
CA VAL A 266 -15.15 18.91 -8.68
C VAL A 266 -13.89 19.30 -9.47
N PHE A 267 -14.04 19.99 -10.60
CA PHE A 267 -12.94 20.38 -11.49
C PHE A 267 -13.12 21.83 -11.96
N ARG A 268 -12.02 22.58 -12.06
CA ARG A 268 -12.05 23.90 -12.72
C ARG A 268 -12.30 23.69 -14.23
N GLY A 269 -13.40 24.21 -14.75
CA GLY A 269 -13.67 24.21 -16.18
C GLY A 269 -12.68 25.09 -16.95
N ALA A 270 -12.28 24.68 -18.16
CA ALA A 270 -11.41 25.46 -19.05
C ALA A 270 -12.02 26.81 -19.50
N ALA A 271 -13.29 27.07 -19.20
CA ALA A 271 -14.01 28.28 -19.58
C ALA A 271 -13.89 29.44 -18.57
N SER A 272 -13.25 29.24 -17.42
CA SER A 272 -13.21 30.26 -16.34
C SER A 272 -11.80 30.77 -16.09
N SER A 273 -11.13 31.20 -17.14
CA SER A 273 -10.00 32.14 -17.05
C SER A 273 -10.48 33.54 -17.41
N THR A 274 -11.36 34.11 -16.60
CA THR A 274 -11.58 35.57 -16.53
C THR A 274 -12.09 35.89 -15.11
N PRO A 275 -11.50 36.84 -14.38
CA PRO A 275 -12.10 37.34 -13.15
C PRO A 275 -13.42 37.99 -13.55
N ALA A 276 -14.55 37.50 -13.03
CA ALA A 276 -15.84 38.12 -13.26
C ALA A 276 -15.84 39.49 -12.56
N SER A 277 -15.59 40.53 -13.34
CA SER A 277 -15.96 41.91 -13.07
C SER A 277 -17.47 42.00 -12.78
N ASP A 278 -17.79 42.73 -11.71
CA ASP A 278 -19.10 43.31 -11.44
C ASP A 278 -19.74 43.85 -12.73
N PHE A 279 -20.90 43.32 -13.14
CA PHE A 279 -22.02 44.06 -13.71
C PHE A 279 -23.21 43.09 -13.88
N GLY A 280 -24.29 43.36 -13.15
CA GLY A 280 -25.45 42.48 -13.06
C GLY A 280 -26.33 42.45 -14.30
N THR A 281 -27.15 41.41 -14.42
CA THR A 281 -28.56 41.51 -14.84
C THR A 281 -29.33 40.33 -14.26
N ARG A 282 -30.30 40.64 -13.41
CA ARG A 282 -31.24 39.74 -12.76
C ARG A 282 -32.24 39.26 -13.82
N ILE A 283 -32.21 37.98 -14.19
CA ILE A 283 -33.33 37.33 -14.86
C ILE A 283 -33.95 36.35 -13.87
N THR A 284 -35.04 36.81 -13.26
CA THR A 284 -35.98 36.01 -12.49
C THR A 284 -36.85 35.21 -13.46
N THR A 285 -36.72 33.89 -13.45
CA THR A 285 -37.78 32.96 -13.90
C THR A 285 -37.96 31.89 -12.84
N GLY A 286 -39.21 31.73 -12.41
CA GLY A 286 -39.59 31.21 -11.11
C GLY A 286 -39.36 29.71 -10.92
N ALA A 287 -38.72 29.38 -9.80
CA ALA A 287 -38.85 28.11 -9.09
C ALA A 287 -38.46 28.28 -7.60
N ASP A 288 -38.78 29.44 -7.01
CA ASP A 288 -38.43 29.75 -5.62
C ASP A 288 -39.66 29.52 -4.74
N ASN A 289 -39.78 28.33 -4.16
CA ASN A 289 -40.60 28.10 -2.95
C ASN A 289 -40.25 26.79 -2.23
N PHE A 290 -38.96 26.43 -2.17
CA PHE A 290 -38.48 25.49 -1.17
C PHE A 290 -37.69 26.28 -0.13
N GLY A 291 -38.29 26.46 1.04
CA GLY A 291 -37.66 27.11 2.18
C GLY A 291 -36.51 26.25 2.71
N PHE A 292 -35.33 26.38 2.11
CA PHE A 292 -34.09 25.85 2.66
C PHE A 292 -33.55 26.87 3.68
N ALA A 293 -33.21 26.40 4.88
CA ALA A 293 -32.31 27.17 5.74
C ALA A 293 -31.00 27.40 4.95
N ALA A 294 -30.53 28.65 4.92
CA ALA A 294 -29.29 29.00 4.25
C ALA A 294 -28.17 28.06 4.71
N PRO A 295 -27.34 27.50 3.80
CA PRO A 295 -26.16 26.73 4.19
C PRO A 295 -25.35 27.57 5.17
N GLN A 296 -24.96 27.00 6.32
CA GLN A 296 -23.91 27.61 7.13
C GLN A 296 -22.63 27.49 6.31
N THR A 297 -22.30 28.55 5.58
CA THR A 297 -21.04 28.70 4.84
C THR A 297 -19.91 28.58 5.84
N GLY A 298 -19.20 27.46 5.79
CA GLY A 298 -17.88 27.30 6.40
C GLY A 298 -16.83 28.04 5.59
N ASP A 299 -17.04 29.33 5.37
CA ASP A 299 -16.03 30.24 4.85
C ASP A 299 -15.40 31.01 6.01
N ALA A 300 -14.07 31.15 5.92
CA ALA A 300 -13.13 31.77 6.85
C ALA A 300 -12.69 30.88 8.04
N ASP A 301 -11.45 30.41 7.94
CA ASP A 301 -10.61 29.84 9.00
C ASP A 301 -10.34 30.79 10.19
N SER A 302 -11.22 31.78 10.46
CA SER A 302 -11.00 32.83 11.47
C SER A 302 -12.28 33.41 12.10
N GLY A 303 -13.40 32.67 12.09
CA GLY A 303 -14.68 33.11 12.66
C GLY A 303 -15.09 32.42 13.96
N GLU A 304 -15.95 33.08 14.74
CA GLU A 304 -16.56 32.54 15.97
C GLU A 304 -17.46 31.33 15.64
N VAL A 305 -17.23 30.19 16.29
CA VAL A 305 -18.00 28.95 16.06
C VAL A 305 -19.21 28.89 17.00
N PRO A 306 -20.45 28.69 16.49
CA PRO A 306 -21.63 28.57 17.34
C PRO A 306 -21.63 27.29 18.18
N GLN A 307 -22.22 27.36 19.38
CA GLN A 307 -22.30 26.24 20.33
C GLN A 307 -23.10 25.06 19.72
N PRO A 308 -22.59 23.81 19.81
CA PRO A 308 -23.33 22.62 19.36
C PRO A 308 -24.61 22.39 20.16
N ALA A 309 -25.64 21.82 19.52
CA ALA A 309 -26.91 21.47 20.18
C ALA A 309 -26.76 20.41 21.29
N HIS A 310 -25.71 19.59 21.24
CA HIS A 310 -25.37 18.60 22.26
C HIS A 310 -23.88 18.69 22.62
N THR A 311 -23.57 19.26 23.77
CA THR A 311 -22.20 19.36 24.31
C THR A 311 -22.00 18.34 25.42
N LYS A 312 -20.93 17.53 25.32
CA LYS A 312 -20.48 16.61 26.37
C LYS A 312 -19.54 17.30 27.37
N VAL A 313 -19.00 18.46 26.99
CA VAL A 313 -18.20 19.33 27.88
C VAL A 313 -19.12 20.11 28.81
N VAL A 314 -18.82 20.10 30.11
CA VAL A 314 -19.49 20.93 31.11
C VAL A 314 -18.69 22.22 31.26
N VAL A 315 -19.30 23.35 30.88
CA VAL A 315 -18.72 24.68 31.10
C VAL A 315 -19.33 25.27 32.36
N SER A 316 -18.50 25.62 33.33
CA SER A 316 -18.92 26.32 34.55
C SER A 316 -18.18 27.64 34.69
N MET A 317 -18.91 28.70 35.04
CA MET A 317 -18.35 30.02 35.31
C MET A 317 -18.31 30.22 36.82
N GLY A 318 -17.11 30.25 37.40
CA GLY A 318 -16.90 30.45 38.84
C GLY A 318 -16.17 31.76 39.14
N SER A 319 -16.06 32.11 40.42
CA SER A 319 -15.35 33.32 40.89
C SER A 319 -13.84 33.33 40.59
N GLY A 320 -13.27 32.22 40.11
CA GLY A 320 -11.88 32.07 39.66
C GLY A 320 -11.69 32.02 38.15
N GLY A 321 -12.76 32.19 37.35
CA GLY A 321 -12.75 32.16 35.88
C GLY A 321 -13.57 31.01 35.27
N THR A 322 -13.44 30.80 33.95
CA THR A 322 -14.22 29.81 33.19
C THR A 322 -13.54 28.44 33.21
N GLU A 323 -14.29 27.41 33.52
CA GLU A 323 -13.80 26.03 33.59
C GLU A 323 -14.52 25.11 32.60
N PHE A 324 -13.72 24.41 31.79
CA PHE A 324 -14.15 23.35 30.88
C PHE A 324 -13.82 21.99 31.51
N TYR A 325 -14.86 21.23 31.87
CA TYR A 325 -14.73 19.90 32.44
C TYR A 325 -15.20 18.82 31.45
N PHE A 326 -14.30 17.89 31.17
CA PHE A 326 -14.54 16.69 30.37
C PHE A 326 -14.72 15.51 31.33
N PRO A 327 -15.96 15.00 31.51
CA PRO A 327 -16.25 13.95 32.49
C PRO A 327 -15.65 12.60 32.08
N ALA A 328 -15.38 11.77 33.08
CA ALA A 328 -15.10 10.35 32.86
C ALA A 328 -16.30 9.67 32.18
N PHE A 329 -16.05 8.60 31.42
CA PHE A 329 -17.09 7.83 30.73
C PHE A 329 -17.90 8.60 29.65
N ARG A 330 -17.29 9.62 29.02
CA ARG A 330 -17.87 10.43 27.93
C ARG A 330 -18.18 9.67 26.63
N SER A 331 -17.60 8.48 26.45
CA SER A 331 -17.79 7.61 25.27
C SER A 331 -18.24 6.19 25.68
N PRO A 332 -19.46 6.02 26.21
CA PRO A 332 -19.91 4.78 26.85
C PRO A 332 -19.87 3.56 25.92
N GLY A 333 -20.21 3.74 24.64
CA GLY A 333 -20.17 2.66 23.64
C GLY A 333 -18.74 2.15 23.37
N ARG A 334 -17.77 3.07 23.25
CA ARG A 334 -16.36 2.71 23.03
C ARG A 334 -15.74 2.08 24.27
N ALA A 335 -16.05 2.63 25.44
CA ALA A 335 -15.66 2.09 26.73
C ALA A 335 -16.13 0.64 26.89
N LEU A 336 -17.40 0.34 26.58
CA LEU A 336 -17.97 -1.00 26.65
C LEU A 336 -17.27 -1.98 25.71
N ILE A 337 -17.06 -1.59 24.44
CA ILE A 337 -16.38 -2.44 23.45
C ILE A 337 -14.96 -2.76 23.91
N LEU A 338 -14.20 -1.74 24.34
CA LEU A 338 -12.82 -1.91 24.75
C LEU A 338 -12.71 -2.78 26.02
N LEU A 339 -13.64 -2.63 26.96
CA LEU A 339 -13.75 -3.52 28.13
C LEU A 339 -14.00 -4.98 27.73
N LEU A 340 -14.96 -5.24 26.85
CA LEU A 340 -15.27 -6.61 26.40
C LEU A 340 -14.07 -7.25 25.70
N VAL A 341 -13.39 -6.51 24.83
CA VAL A 341 -12.17 -6.97 24.16
C VAL A 341 -11.06 -7.27 25.17
N THR A 342 -10.87 -6.37 26.15
CA THR A 342 -9.86 -6.54 27.20
C THR A 342 -10.16 -7.79 28.02
N VAL A 343 -11.39 -7.96 28.53
CA VAL A 343 -11.78 -9.15 29.32
C VAL A 343 -11.55 -10.44 28.54
N PHE A 344 -11.93 -10.48 27.26
CA PHE A 344 -11.70 -11.64 26.42
C PHE A 344 -10.20 -11.92 26.21
N TRP A 345 -9.41 -10.88 25.94
CA TRP A 345 -7.98 -11.00 25.72
C TRP A 345 -7.22 -11.42 26.98
N SER A 346 -7.55 -10.85 28.13
CA SER A 346 -6.98 -11.24 29.43
C SER A 346 -7.31 -12.69 29.76
N ALA A 347 -8.52 -13.16 29.46
CA ALA A 347 -8.88 -14.57 29.60
C ALA A 347 -8.02 -15.48 28.69
N ALA A 348 -7.76 -15.06 27.45
CA ALA A 348 -6.86 -15.79 26.54
C ALA A 348 -5.41 -15.82 27.06
N ALA A 349 -4.88 -14.69 27.55
CA ALA A 349 -3.54 -14.62 28.14
C ALA A 349 -3.42 -15.50 29.40
N PHE A 350 -4.45 -15.51 30.25
CA PHE A 350 -4.54 -16.37 31.43
C PHE A 350 -4.54 -17.87 31.07
N VAL A 351 -5.30 -18.28 30.04
CA VAL A 351 -5.28 -19.66 29.55
C VAL A 351 -3.92 -20.04 28.96
N LEU A 352 -3.26 -19.14 28.23
CA LEU A 352 -1.91 -19.39 27.69
C LEU A 352 -0.87 -19.61 28.80
N TYR A 353 -0.97 -18.84 29.89
CA TYR A 353 -0.16 -19.02 31.08
C TYR A 353 -0.39 -20.40 31.72
N HIS A 354 -1.65 -20.77 31.95
CA HIS A 354 -1.99 -22.06 32.58
C HIS A 354 -1.69 -23.29 31.72
N THR A 355 -1.66 -23.15 30.40
CA THR A 355 -1.43 -24.27 29.48
C THR A 355 0.04 -24.51 29.16
N HIS A 356 0.96 -23.84 29.88
CA HIS A 356 2.41 -23.89 29.67
C HIS A 356 2.77 -23.68 28.19
N ALA A 357 2.18 -22.65 27.57
CA ALA A 357 2.62 -22.16 26.28
C ALA A 357 4.07 -21.65 26.38
N PRO A 358 4.87 -21.69 25.30
CA PRO A 358 6.21 -21.12 25.31
C PRO A 358 6.20 -19.67 25.82
N ILE A 359 7.14 -19.34 26.73
CA ILE A 359 7.17 -18.07 27.48
C ILE A 359 7.07 -16.84 26.58
N PHE A 360 7.62 -16.89 25.37
CA PHE A 360 7.53 -15.82 24.38
C PHE A 360 6.08 -15.40 24.05
N PHE A 361 5.15 -16.35 23.94
CA PHE A 361 3.74 -16.03 23.68
C PHE A 361 3.10 -15.32 24.87
N PHE A 362 3.42 -15.73 26.09
CA PHE A 362 2.96 -15.06 27.30
C PHE A 362 3.50 -13.62 27.38
N ILE A 363 4.78 -13.40 27.03
CA ILE A 363 5.37 -12.05 27.00
C ILE A 363 4.64 -11.16 25.99
N ILE A 364 4.39 -11.64 24.76
CA ILE A 364 3.70 -10.85 23.73
C ILE A 364 2.24 -10.59 24.12
N PHE A 365 1.50 -11.64 24.45
CA PHE A 365 0.07 -11.51 24.76
C PHE A 365 -0.15 -10.69 26.03
N GLY A 366 0.70 -10.86 27.06
CA GLY A 366 0.66 -10.06 28.28
C GLY A 366 1.03 -8.60 28.04
N PHE A 367 1.98 -8.30 27.15
CA PHE A 367 2.28 -6.92 26.76
C PHE A 367 1.09 -6.27 26.03
N VAL A 368 0.45 -6.99 25.10
CA VAL A 368 -0.75 -6.50 24.41
C VAL A 368 -1.92 -6.33 25.39
N ASP A 369 -2.09 -7.26 26.34
CA ASP A 369 -3.11 -7.18 27.38
C ASP A 369 -2.92 -5.95 28.25
N LEU A 370 -1.67 -5.64 28.65
CA LEU A 370 -1.34 -4.43 29.40
C LEU A 370 -1.73 -3.16 28.63
N LEU A 371 -1.50 -3.12 27.31
CA LEU A 371 -1.89 -2.00 26.47
C LEU A 371 -3.42 -1.86 26.37
N LEU A 372 -4.14 -2.98 26.23
CA LEU A 372 -5.61 -2.99 26.18
C LEU A 372 -6.21 -2.53 27.50
N ILE A 373 -5.70 -3.01 28.64
CA ILE A 373 -6.09 -2.58 29.98
C ILE A 373 -5.82 -1.08 30.15
N ALA A 374 -4.64 -0.59 29.77
CA ALA A 374 -4.30 0.82 29.85
C ALA A 374 -5.24 1.68 28.99
N GLY A 375 -5.56 1.24 27.77
CA GLY A 375 -6.53 1.89 26.90
C GLY A 375 -7.94 1.88 27.47
N ALA A 376 -8.40 0.75 28.02
CA ALA A 376 -9.70 0.62 28.66
C ALA A 376 -9.84 1.59 29.83
N LEU A 377 -8.83 1.64 30.70
CA LEU A 377 -8.77 2.59 31.83
C LEU A 377 -8.74 4.04 31.35
N HIS A 378 -8.00 4.34 30.28
CA HIS A 378 -7.95 5.69 29.70
C HIS A 378 -9.32 6.16 29.21
N VAL A 379 -10.02 5.34 28.41
CA VAL A 379 -11.32 5.68 27.82
C VAL A 379 -12.44 5.73 28.88
N THR A 380 -12.41 4.81 29.85
CA THR A 380 -13.45 4.71 30.87
C THR A 380 -13.30 5.77 31.96
N LEU A 381 -12.07 6.01 32.42
CA LEU A 381 -11.80 6.79 33.63
C LEU A 381 -11.00 8.08 33.36
N GLY A 382 -10.60 8.32 32.11
CA GLY A 382 -9.93 9.54 31.70
C GLY A 382 -10.84 10.74 31.88
N SER A 383 -10.31 11.77 32.53
CA SER A 383 -11.00 13.05 32.69
C SER A 383 -10.01 14.18 32.44
N ALA A 384 -10.52 15.29 31.91
CA ALA A 384 -9.73 16.49 31.66
C ALA A 384 -10.46 17.70 32.23
N ARG A 385 -9.71 18.61 32.87
CA ARG A 385 -10.21 19.87 33.40
C ARG A 385 -9.29 20.98 32.94
N ILE A 386 -9.88 21.98 32.29
CA ILE A 386 -9.18 23.18 31.82
C ILE A 386 -9.84 24.35 32.52
N SER A 387 -9.12 25.02 33.41
CA SER A 387 -9.61 26.24 34.06
C SER A 387 -8.78 27.44 33.61
N MET A 388 -9.48 28.49 33.20
CA MET A 388 -8.92 29.76 32.74
C MET A 388 -9.02 30.78 33.86
N GLY A 389 -7.90 31.32 34.36
CA GLY A 389 -7.91 32.33 35.42
C GLY A 389 -6.68 33.26 35.36
N SER A 390 -6.88 34.57 35.56
CA SER A 390 -5.82 35.60 35.72
C SER A 390 -4.60 35.47 34.79
N GLY A 391 -4.81 35.20 33.49
CA GLY A 391 -3.73 35.08 32.50
C GLY A 391 -2.97 33.74 32.51
N GLU A 392 -3.48 32.73 33.22
CA GLU A 392 -2.95 31.36 33.23
C GLU A 392 -4.00 30.34 32.75
N ILE A 393 -3.53 29.34 32.02
CA ILE A 393 -4.27 28.13 31.64
C ILE A 393 -3.84 27.02 32.60
N LEU A 394 -4.76 26.55 33.44
CA LEU A 394 -4.55 25.40 34.30
C LEU A 394 -5.17 24.17 33.64
N SER A 395 -4.34 23.20 33.28
CA SER A 395 -4.81 21.93 32.69
C SER A 395 -4.50 20.78 33.62
N ARG A 396 -5.51 19.94 33.88
CA ARG A 396 -5.39 18.71 34.64
C ARG A 396 -5.99 17.56 33.84
N MET A 397 -5.15 16.60 33.46
CA MET A 397 -5.55 15.42 32.70
C MET A 397 -5.09 14.16 33.43
N GLY A 398 -6.00 13.21 33.65
CA GLY A 398 -5.66 11.93 34.24
C GLY A 398 -6.84 11.03 34.54
N ILE A 399 -6.53 9.80 34.91
CA ILE A 399 -7.46 8.78 35.38
C ILE A 399 -8.05 9.24 36.73
N PHE A 400 -9.38 9.25 36.87
CA PHE A 400 -10.11 9.79 38.04
C PHE A 400 -9.79 11.25 38.39
N GLY A 401 -9.26 12.03 37.45
CA GLY A 401 -8.89 13.41 37.71
C GLY A 401 -7.69 13.56 38.63
N LEU A 402 -6.95 12.48 38.94
CA LEU A 402 -5.71 12.50 39.74
C LEU A 402 -4.47 12.95 38.95
N GLY A 403 -4.69 13.49 37.76
CA GLY A 403 -3.64 14.04 36.89
C GLY A 403 -2.81 15.14 37.55
N ARG A 404 -1.54 15.25 37.15
CA ARG A 404 -0.67 16.38 37.53
C ARG A 404 -1.23 17.66 36.91
N ALA A 405 -1.59 18.63 37.76
CA ALA A 405 -1.98 19.95 37.30
C ALA A 405 -0.79 20.66 36.65
N ARG A 406 -0.98 21.19 35.45
CA ARG A 406 0.00 21.97 34.71
C ARG A 406 -0.48 23.39 34.62
N ARG A 407 0.38 24.33 35.02
CA ARG A 407 0.14 25.76 34.88
C ARG A 407 0.89 26.27 33.65
N ILE A 408 0.17 26.89 32.74
CA ILE A 408 0.71 27.43 31.49
C ILE A 408 0.36 28.91 31.45
N GLN A 409 1.37 29.79 31.44
CA GLN A 409 1.11 31.22 31.23
C GLN A 409 0.66 31.47 29.80
N VAL A 410 -0.40 32.27 29.63
CA VAL A 410 -0.95 32.63 28.32
C VAL A 410 0.10 33.33 27.44
N SER A 411 1.00 34.12 28.05
CA SER A 411 2.13 34.77 27.37
C SER A 411 3.06 33.81 26.62
N ASN A 412 3.15 32.55 27.07
CA ASN A 412 4.01 31.51 26.50
C ASN A 412 3.29 30.65 25.46
N VAL A 413 1.98 30.84 25.25
CA VAL A 413 1.19 30.12 24.26
C VAL A 413 1.44 30.72 22.88
N ALA A 414 1.73 29.85 21.91
CA ALA A 414 1.87 30.21 20.50
C ALA A 414 0.55 30.01 19.74
N SER A 415 -0.11 28.86 19.94
CA SER A 415 -1.45 28.59 19.41
C SER A 415 -2.14 27.43 20.16
N ILE A 416 -3.47 27.37 20.06
CA ILE A 416 -4.30 26.28 20.58
C ILE A 416 -5.08 25.73 19.41
N VAL A 417 -4.94 24.43 19.12
CA VAL A 417 -5.49 23.84 17.91
C VAL A 417 -6.25 22.55 18.22
N ALA A 418 -7.36 22.35 17.53
CA ALA A 418 -8.04 21.06 17.51
C ALA A 418 -7.28 20.13 16.56
N VAL A 419 -7.00 18.91 17.00
CA VAL A 419 -6.23 17.92 16.27
C VAL A 419 -7.05 16.65 16.09
N ALA A 420 -7.28 16.22 14.86
CA ALA A 420 -7.94 14.96 14.58
C ALA A 420 -6.98 13.78 14.82
N SER A 421 -7.40 12.78 15.60
CA SER A 421 -6.64 11.55 15.83
C SER A 421 -6.70 10.64 14.61
N MET A 422 -5.55 10.06 14.21
CA MET A 422 -5.49 9.05 13.15
C MET A 422 -6.23 7.78 13.55
N GLN A 423 -7.19 7.35 12.73
CA GLN A 423 -7.79 6.01 12.84
C GLN A 423 -7.68 5.31 11.48
N GLN A 424 -7.07 4.11 11.47
CA GLN A 424 -6.88 3.33 10.25
C GLN A 424 -8.22 2.70 9.81
N GLY A 425 -8.68 3.05 8.61
CA GLY A 425 -9.42 2.12 7.75
C GLY A 425 -10.93 1.99 7.89
N THR A 426 -11.65 2.81 8.66
CA THR A 426 -13.13 2.81 8.66
C THR A 426 -13.68 4.03 7.95
N SER A 427 -14.47 3.80 6.89
CA SER A 427 -15.16 4.83 6.07
C SER A 427 -16.26 5.61 6.79
N SER A 428 -16.54 5.31 8.05
CA SER A 428 -17.44 6.13 8.88
C SER A 428 -16.66 7.26 9.52
N GLY A 429 -16.93 8.51 9.14
CA GLY A 429 -16.28 9.75 9.61
C GLY A 429 -16.40 10.08 11.10
N ASN A 430 -16.32 9.09 12.00
CA ASN A 430 -16.15 9.27 13.44
C ASN A 430 -14.66 9.41 13.77
N HIS A 431 -14.09 10.55 13.42
CA HIS A 431 -12.76 10.93 13.92
C HIS A 431 -12.90 11.47 15.35
N LEU A 432 -11.97 11.08 16.22
CA LEU A 432 -11.85 11.70 17.53
C LEU A 432 -10.96 12.92 17.43
N TYR A 433 -11.30 13.95 18.16
CA TYR A 433 -10.55 15.19 18.21
C TYR A 433 -9.90 15.35 19.59
N ALA A 434 -8.73 15.97 19.60
CA ALA A 434 -8.00 16.36 20.80
C ALA A 434 -7.61 17.84 20.70
N ILE A 435 -7.66 18.55 21.81
CA ILE A 435 -7.25 19.95 21.89
C ILE A 435 -5.81 19.98 22.36
N ARG A 436 -4.92 20.60 21.58
CA ARG A 436 -3.50 20.71 21.90
C ARG A 436 -3.06 22.17 21.97
N VAL A 437 -2.23 22.48 22.96
CA VAL A 437 -1.55 23.77 23.08
C VAL A 437 -0.11 23.66 22.61
N ARG A 438 0.33 24.64 21.82
CA ARG A 438 1.72 24.83 21.40
C ARG A 438 2.30 26.01 22.16
N LEU A 439 3.46 25.80 22.78
CA LEU A 439 4.20 26.87 23.42
C LEU A 439 5.19 27.50 22.46
N LYS A 440 5.59 28.76 22.73
CA LYS A 440 6.61 29.50 21.97
C LYS A 440 7.98 28.83 21.97
N ASP A 441 8.25 27.96 22.94
CA ASP A 441 9.48 27.15 23.03
C ASP A 441 9.43 25.85 22.18
N GLY A 442 8.35 25.62 21.44
CA GLY A 442 8.16 24.44 20.58
C GLY A 442 7.56 23.22 21.30
N ARG A 443 7.35 23.24 22.62
CA ARG A 443 6.70 22.14 23.35
C ARG A 443 5.21 22.08 23.03
N LYS A 444 4.68 20.86 22.91
CA LYS A 444 3.26 20.58 22.64
C LYS A 444 2.65 19.82 23.82
N PHE A 445 1.46 20.22 24.25
CA PHE A 445 0.72 19.55 25.32
C PHE A 445 -0.73 19.31 24.91
N THR A 446 -1.27 18.14 25.26
CA THR A 446 -2.70 17.83 25.11
C THR A 446 -3.46 18.39 26.30
N LEU A 447 -4.49 19.20 26.03
CA LEU A 447 -5.37 19.79 27.04
C LEU A 447 -6.61 18.93 27.29
N ALA A 448 -7.15 18.33 26.23
CA ALA A 448 -8.26 17.38 26.26
C ALA A 448 -8.19 16.47 25.02
N ASP A 449 -8.69 15.25 25.11
CA ASP A 449 -8.78 14.28 24.01
C ASP A 449 -10.17 13.62 23.96
N GLU A 450 -10.36 12.63 23.09
CA GLU A 450 -11.61 11.87 22.91
C GLU A 450 -12.88 12.73 22.76
N ILE A 451 -12.80 13.78 21.94
CA ILE A 451 -13.96 14.60 21.55
C ILE A 451 -14.55 13.99 20.28
N ASP A 452 -15.81 13.57 20.30
CA ASP A 452 -16.44 12.86 19.18
C ASP A 452 -16.91 13.80 18.05
N SER A 453 -16.96 15.12 18.29
CA SER A 453 -17.47 16.12 17.35
C SER A 453 -16.41 17.16 16.96
N ARG A 454 -16.24 17.37 15.65
CA ARG A 454 -15.37 18.42 15.10
C ARG A 454 -15.83 19.80 15.54
N GLN A 455 -17.14 20.03 15.53
CA GLN A 455 -17.73 21.31 15.91
C GLN A 455 -17.52 21.60 17.39
N GLU A 456 -17.71 20.60 18.26
CA GLU A 456 -17.44 20.73 19.70
C GLU A 456 -15.97 21.06 19.97
N ALA A 457 -15.04 20.38 19.30
CA ALA A 457 -13.61 20.68 19.44
C ALA A 457 -13.26 22.11 19.01
N ARG A 458 -13.78 22.58 17.87
CA ARG A 458 -13.55 23.96 17.39
C ARG A 458 -14.21 25.00 18.27
N TRP A 459 -15.41 24.72 18.77
CA TRP A 459 -16.13 25.60 19.69
C TRP A 459 -15.34 25.77 21.00
N VAL A 460 -14.84 24.68 21.60
CA VAL A 460 -14.02 24.79 22.82
C VAL A 460 -12.72 25.55 22.55
N VAL A 461 -12.04 25.34 21.42
CA VAL A 461 -10.85 26.12 21.04
C VAL A 461 -11.18 27.62 20.95
N THR A 462 -12.27 27.97 20.26
CA THR A 462 -12.75 29.35 20.13
C THR A 462 -12.94 29.99 21.51
N GLN A 463 -13.64 29.31 22.43
CA GLN A 463 -13.89 29.82 23.77
C GLN A 463 -12.59 30.01 24.57
N ILE A 464 -11.64 29.06 24.46
CA ILE A 464 -10.35 29.17 25.13
C ILE A 464 -9.53 30.35 24.56
N GLU A 465 -9.49 30.53 23.23
CA GLU A 465 -8.76 31.61 22.57
C GLU A 465 -9.34 32.99 22.89
N THR A 466 -10.67 33.13 22.87
CA THR A 466 -11.38 34.35 23.26
C THR A 466 -11.10 34.72 24.71
N LEU A 467 -11.16 33.75 25.63
CA LEU A 467 -10.86 33.97 27.06
C LEU A 467 -9.37 34.23 27.33
N ALA A 468 -8.48 33.72 26.47
CA ALA A 468 -7.04 33.94 26.56
C ALA A 468 -6.58 35.25 25.88
N GLY A 469 -7.42 35.92 25.10
CA GLY A 469 -7.01 37.07 24.27
C GLY A 469 -6.02 36.70 23.16
N LEU A 470 -6.07 35.45 22.69
CA LEU A 470 -5.26 34.95 21.58
C LEU A 470 -5.94 35.23 20.23
N ARG A 471 -5.20 35.14 19.12
CA ARG A 471 -5.80 35.21 17.78
C ARG A 471 -6.70 34.00 17.58
N LEU A 472 -7.89 34.22 17.02
CA LEU A 472 -8.83 33.17 16.69
C LEU A 472 -8.26 32.31 15.56
N ASP A 473 -7.90 31.08 15.89
CA ASP A 473 -7.30 30.11 14.98
C ASP A 473 -8.03 28.77 15.10
N THR A 474 -9.20 28.70 14.45
CA THR A 474 -10.13 27.56 14.61
C THR A 474 -9.86 26.41 13.64
N HIS A 475 -8.70 26.39 12.98
CA HIS A 475 -8.35 25.31 12.06
C HIS A 475 -8.15 23.99 12.82
N VAL A 476 -8.46 22.89 12.14
CA VAL A 476 -8.28 21.55 12.68
C VAL A 476 -7.07 20.92 12.00
N GLU A 477 -6.01 20.65 12.76
CA GLU A 477 -4.82 20.00 12.23
C GLU A 477 -4.96 18.48 12.23
N VAL A 478 -4.21 17.83 11.34
CA VAL A 478 -4.04 16.37 11.35
C VAL A 478 -2.62 16.04 11.77
N ASP A 479 -2.48 15.18 12.79
CA ASP A 479 -1.18 14.76 13.31
C ASP A 479 -0.55 13.74 12.33
N LEU A 480 0.39 14.18 11.49
CA LEU A 480 1.16 13.31 10.60
C LEU A 480 2.29 12.63 11.41
N PRO A 481 2.43 11.30 11.38
CA PRO A 481 3.49 10.63 12.11
C PRO A 481 4.83 10.89 11.40
N LEU A 482 5.83 11.33 12.17
CA LEU A 482 7.22 11.57 11.76
C LEU A 482 7.42 12.63 10.65
N GLY A 483 7.51 13.90 11.07
CA GLY A 483 8.44 14.87 10.50
C GLY A 483 8.19 15.36 9.07
N VAL A 484 7.06 15.07 8.44
CA VAL A 484 6.71 15.68 7.13
C VAL A 484 6.12 17.07 7.38
N PRO A 485 6.80 18.18 7.01
CA PRO A 485 6.19 19.50 7.08
C PRO A 485 5.01 19.57 6.10
N PRO A 486 3.94 20.33 6.40
CA PRO A 486 2.90 20.62 5.41
C PRO A 486 3.56 21.28 4.20
N GLN A 487 3.58 20.60 3.05
CA GLN A 487 4.05 21.22 1.82
C GLN A 487 3.09 22.36 1.46
N PRO A 488 3.57 23.60 1.28
CA PRO A 488 2.73 24.67 0.75
C PRO A 488 2.29 24.32 -0.67
N LEU A 489 1.03 24.63 -0.99
CA LEU A 489 0.42 24.50 -2.31
C LEU A 489 1.35 25.10 -3.37
N ARG A 490 1.87 24.27 -4.28
CA ARG A 490 2.62 24.75 -5.45
C ARG A 490 1.63 25.32 -6.48
N PRO A 491 1.84 26.56 -6.96
CA PRO A 491 1.13 27.07 -8.12
C PRO A 491 1.50 26.24 -9.36
N THR A 492 0.47 25.85 -10.12
CA THR A 492 0.53 24.94 -11.25
C THR A 492 1.24 25.56 -12.46
N SER A 493 2.28 24.92 -12.98
CA SER A 493 2.77 25.16 -14.34
C SER A 493 2.58 23.89 -15.18
N SER A 494 1.78 24.00 -16.25
CA SER A 494 1.64 23.11 -17.41
C SER A 494 1.79 21.59 -17.16
N GLN A 495 0.65 20.91 -17.00
CA GLN A 495 0.55 19.46 -16.84
C GLN A 495 0.84 18.72 -18.16
N VAL A 496 1.79 17.79 -18.12
CA VAL A 496 1.99 16.73 -19.12
C VAL A 496 1.49 15.43 -18.50
N PHE A 497 0.49 14.81 -19.12
CA PHE A 497 -0.11 13.56 -18.63
C PHE A 497 0.81 12.37 -18.97
N THR A 498 1.25 11.64 -17.95
CA THR A 498 1.96 10.36 -18.10
C THR A 498 1.08 9.22 -17.57
N PRO A 499 0.92 8.11 -18.31
CA PRO A 499 0.13 6.97 -17.83
C PRO A 499 0.89 6.24 -16.72
N SER A 500 0.24 6.03 -15.57
CA SER A 500 0.85 5.36 -14.41
C SER A 500 0.08 4.13 -13.94
N ARG A 501 0.87 3.16 -13.45
CA ARG A 501 0.50 1.78 -13.14
C ARG A 501 -0.18 1.71 -11.76
N SER A 502 -1.36 1.11 -11.69
CA SER A 502 -2.18 1.10 -10.48
C SER A 502 -1.60 0.26 -9.34
N SER A 503 -1.82 0.75 -8.12
CA SER A 503 -1.35 0.14 -6.88
C SER A 503 -2.28 -1.00 -6.44
N THR A 504 -1.71 -2.11 -6.00
CA THR A 504 -2.41 -3.20 -5.31
C THR A 504 -3.03 -2.71 -4.00
N SER A 505 -4.35 -2.90 -3.89
CA SER A 505 -5.21 -2.51 -2.77
C SER A 505 -5.17 -3.54 -1.62
N THR A 506 -5.78 -3.17 -0.50
CA THR A 506 -6.34 -3.87 0.70
C THR A 506 -6.19 -5.40 0.89
N THR A 507 -5.85 -6.17 -0.13
CA THR A 507 -5.60 -7.62 -0.10
C THR A 507 -4.36 -8.01 0.71
N ALA A 508 -3.36 -7.14 0.82
CA ALA A 508 -2.10 -7.44 1.54
C ALA A 508 -2.26 -7.48 3.07
N SER A 509 -3.07 -6.59 3.66
CA SER A 509 -3.36 -6.59 5.10
C SER A 509 -4.24 -7.78 5.51
N LEU A 510 -5.17 -8.18 4.64
CA LEU A 510 -5.96 -9.40 4.77
C LEU A 510 -5.08 -10.66 4.67
N GLY A 511 -4.11 -10.68 3.75
CA GLY A 511 -3.16 -11.78 3.61
C GLY A 511 -2.30 -12.01 4.86
N VAL A 512 -1.88 -10.93 5.54
CA VAL A 512 -1.12 -11.02 6.80
C VAL A 512 -1.99 -11.58 7.94
N PHE A 513 -3.23 -11.10 8.07
CA PHE A 513 -4.18 -11.63 9.06
C PHE A 513 -4.48 -13.12 8.82
N PHE A 514 -4.71 -13.52 7.57
CA PHE A 514 -4.97 -14.91 7.21
C PHE A 514 -3.75 -15.82 7.38
N ALA A 515 -2.54 -15.34 7.09
CA ALA A 515 -1.31 -16.08 7.36
C ALA A 515 -1.08 -16.29 8.87
N MET A 516 -1.41 -15.29 9.68
CA MET A 516 -1.24 -15.34 11.13
C MET A 516 -2.22 -16.32 11.79
N VAL A 517 -3.50 -16.29 11.39
CA VAL A 517 -4.53 -17.24 11.85
C VAL A 517 -4.21 -18.66 11.40
N THR A 518 -3.80 -18.86 10.15
CA THR A 518 -3.45 -20.18 9.61
C THR A 518 -2.18 -20.74 10.26
N GLY A 519 -1.19 -19.90 10.55
CA GLY A 519 0.03 -20.29 11.27
C GLY A 519 -0.23 -20.68 12.72
N MET A 520 -1.13 -19.96 13.41
CA MET A 520 -1.54 -20.28 14.77
C MET A 520 -2.30 -21.60 14.85
N ILE A 521 -3.21 -21.86 13.90
CA ILE A 521 -3.98 -23.10 13.81
C ILE A 521 -3.07 -24.28 13.42
N GLY A 522 -2.17 -24.11 12.45
CA GLY A 522 -1.20 -25.13 12.06
C GLY A 522 -0.28 -25.55 13.21
N PHE A 523 0.12 -24.59 14.06
CA PHE A 523 0.92 -24.85 15.25
C PHE A 523 0.14 -25.58 16.36
N MET A 524 -1.15 -25.26 16.56
CA MET A 524 -2.02 -25.98 17.50
C MET A 524 -2.25 -27.44 17.07
N VAL A 525 -2.41 -27.70 15.76
CA VAL A 525 -2.54 -29.05 15.20
C VAL A 525 -1.22 -29.82 15.30
N TRP A 526 -0.07 -29.16 15.08
CA TRP A 526 1.26 -29.77 15.13
C TRP A 526 1.66 -30.27 16.53
N ARG A 527 1.21 -29.62 17.62
CA ARG A 527 1.60 -29.97 19.00
C ARG A 527 0.85 -31.18 19.59
N MET A 528 -0.14 -31.76 18.90
CA MET A 528 -1.04 -32.78 19.47
C MET A 528 -0.96 -34.18 18.85
N SER A 529 0.01 -34.44 17.95
CA SER A 529 0.22 -35.79 17.35
C SER A 529 1.47 -36.48 17.92
N PRO A 530 1.42 -37.76 18.36
CA PRO A 530 2.60 -38.48 18.83
C PRO A 530 3.24 -39.28 17.69
N PHE A 531 4.51 -38.99 17.33
CA PHE A 531 5.58 -40.00 17.09
C PHE A 531 6.92 -39.36 16.67
N SER A 532 7.98 -39.84 17.34
CA SER A 532 9.42 -39.94 17.05
C SER A 532 10.13 -39.01 16.06
N VAL A 533 11.20 -38.41 16.59
CA VAL A 533 12.16 -37.48 15.98
C VAL A 533 13.07 -38.16 14.93
N HIS A 534 13.09 -37.59 13.72
CA HIS A 534 14.31 -37.38 12.94
C HIS A 534 14.39 -35.88 12.62
N ARG A 535 15.44 -35.25 13.13
CA ARG A 535 15.61 -33.80 13.17
C ARG A 535 16.42 -33.35 11.96
N ASP A 536 15.74 -33.00 10.87
CA ASP A 536 16.27 -32.11 9.85
C ASP A 536 15.59 -30.75 9.95
N ASN A 537 16.34 -29.78 10.47
CA ASN A 537 15.92 -28.39 10.60
C ASN A 537 16.09 -27.67 9.25
N SER A 538 15.05 -27.65 8.42
CA SER A 538 14.91 -26.66 7.35
C SER A 538 13.67 -25.80 7.59
N ARG A 539 13.83 -24.77 8.42
CA ARG A 539 12.86 -23.69 8.56
C ARG A 539 12.94 -22.80 7.31
N THR A 540 11.95 -22.88 6.44
CA THR A 540 11.62 -21.80 5.51
C THR A 540 11.03 -20.64 6.30
N ALA A 541 11.91 -19.72 6.72
CA ALA A 541 11.51 -18.43 7.26
C ALA A 541 10.89 -17.58 6.13
N ALA A 542 9.66 -17.14 6.31
CA ALA A 542 9.16 -15.98 5.58
C ALA A 542 10.09 -14.81 5.92
N ALA A 543 10.81 -14.31 4.92
CA ALA A 543 11.77 -13.23 5.09
C ALA A 543 11.05 -12.00 5.68
N ALA A 544 11.49 -11.58 6.86
CA ALA A 544 11.20 -10.26 7.37
C ALA A 544 11.65 -9.21 6.31
N PRO A 545 11.01 -8.03 6.23
CA PRO A 545 11.61 -6.94 5.47
C PRO A 545 13.02 -6.74 6.01
N ALA A 546 14.03 -6.90 5.14
CA ALA A 546 15.41 -6.72 5.52
C ALA A 546 15.53 -5.32 6.14
N LYS A 547 15.81 -5.26 7.45
CA LYS A 547 16.29 -4.01 8.04
C LYS A 547 17.49 -3.59 7.18
N PRO A 548 17.61 -2.32 6.76
CA PRO A 548 18.82 -1.87 6.08
C PRO A 548 19.99 -2.15 7.03
N THR A 549 20.79 -3.15 6.69
CA THR A 549 22.05 -3.43 7.39
C THR A 549 22.89 -2.17 7.19
N ALA A 550 23.34 -1.56 8.28
CA ALA A 550 24.08 -0.31 8.19
C ALA A 550 25.27 -0.50 7.23
N ARG A 551 25.28 0.30 6.16
CA ARG A 551 26.35 0.31 5.15
C ARG A 551 27.69 0.49 5.85
N ARG A 552 28.67 -0.38 5.57
CA ARG A 552 30.04 -0.12 6.01
C ARG A 552 30.61 0.95 5.09
N ILE A 553 30.92 2.12 5.66
CA ILE A 553 31.55 3.19 4.90
C ILE A 553 33.05 2.94 4.93
N PHE A 554 33.62 2.56 3.79
CA PHE A 554 35.05 2.48 3.60
C PHE A 554 35.54 3.82 3.06
N SER A 555 36.21 4.60 3.89
CA SER A 555 36.69 5.94 3.56
C SER A 555 38.02 5.94 2.79
N ALA A 556 38.67 4.80 2.64
CA ALA A 556 39.95 4.64 1.94
C ALA A 556 40.05 3.27 1.22
N PRO A 557 40.82 3.18 0.12
CA PRO A 557 41.15 1.91 -0.54
C PRO A 557 41.79 0.91 0.41
N LEU A 558 41.66 -0.38 0.10
CA LEU A 558 42.19 -1.48 0.91
C LEU A 558 43.72 -1.38 1.04
N THR A 559 44.22 -1.28 2.28
CA THR A 559 45.66 -1.23 2.57
C THR A 559 46.26 -2.62 2.80
N ASN A 560 47.60 -2.75 2.78
CA ASN A 560 48.27 -4.01 3.11
C ASN A 560 47.94 -4.54 4.52
N ALA A 561 47.71 -3.63 5.49
CA ALA A 561 47.26 -4.01 6.83
C ALA A 561 45.83 -4.58 6.80
N ASP A 562 44.95 -3.99 6.00
CA ASP A 562 43.59 -4.50 5.81
C ASP A 562 43.56 -5.87 5.14
N VAL A 563 44.45 -6.13 4.18
CA VAL A 563 44.54 -7.45 3.52
C VAL A 563 44.77 -8.57 4.55
N GLY A 564 45.67 -8.36 5.52
CA GLY A 564 45.90 -9.30 6.60
C GLY A 564 44.65 -9.54 7.46
N ARG A 565 43.95 -8.46 7.83
CA ARG A 565 42.68 -8.54 8.58
C ARG A 565 41.61 -9.28 7.80
N VAL A 566 41.38 -8.92 6.53
CA VAL A 566 40.35 -9.53 5.69
C VAL A 566 40.62 -11.02 5.52
N ARG A 567 41.86 -11.43 5.24
CA ARG A 567 42.22 -12.86 5.13
C ARG A 567 41.98 -13.67 6.40
N ALA A 568 41.98 -13.02 7.56
CA ALA A 568 41.67 -13.67 8.85
C ALA A 568 40.16 -13.79 9.13
N LEU A 569 39.30 -13.10 8.39
CA LEU A 569 37.85 -13.19 8.54
C LEU A 569 37.31 -14.55 8.05
N PRO A 570 36.13 -15.00 8.53
CA PRO A 570 35.43 -16.14 7.93
C PRO A 570 35.08 -15.89 6.45
N ALA A 571 35.00 -16.96 5.65
CA ALA A 571 34.73 -16.90 4.21
C ALA A 571 33.52 -16.02 3.84
N GLN A 572 32.40 -16.14 4.60
CA GLN A 572 31.22 -15.30 4.42
C GLN A 572 31.53 -13.80 4.54
N ALA A 573 32.25 -13.41 5.59
CA ALA A 573 32.53 -12.01 5.86
C ALA A 573 33.60 -11.44 4.90
N GLN A 574 34.53 -12.29 4.43
CA GLN A 574 35.46 -11.95 3.35
C GLN A 574 34.71 -11.60 2.06
N ALA A 575 33.81 -12.49 1.63
CA ALA A 575 33.04 -12.32 0.40
C ALA A 575 32.17 -11.05 0.45
N GLU A 576 31.48 -10.83 1.58
CA GLU A 576 30.64 -9.65 1.77
C GLU A 576 31.45 -8.35 1.80
N GLU A 577 32.57 -8.31 2.55
CA GLU A 577 33.38 -7.09 2.61
C GLU A 577 34.03 -6.77 1.26
N LEU A 578 34.59 -7.77 0.58
CA LEU A 578 35.27 -7.55 -0.70
C LEU A 578 34.30 -7.19 -1.81
N LEU A 579 33.08 -7.78 -1.84
CA LEU A 579 32.06 -7.35 -2.79
C LEU A 579 31.54 -5.93 -2.47
N GLU A 580 31.35 -5.59 -1.19
CA GLU A 580 30.94 -4.23 -0.78
C GLU A 580 31.98 -3.18 -1.18
N ARG A 581 33.27 -3.48 -1.03
CA ARG A 581 34.39 -2.65 -1.50
C ARG A 581 34.51 -2.60 -3.02
N ALA A 582 34.29 -3.73 -3.70
CA ALA A 582 34.28 -3.80 -5.16
C ALA A 582 33.19 -2.89 -5.76
N ILE A 583 31.98 -2.88 -5.17
CA ILE A 583 30.92 -1.93 -5.55
C ILE A 583 31.34 -0.47 -5.29
N GLY A 584 32.22 -0.24 -4.31
CA GLY A 584 32.89 1.05 -4.10
C GLY A 584 34.05 1.35 -5.05
N HIS A 585 34.29 0.52 -6.07
CA HIS A 585 35.39 0.59 -7.05
C HIS A 585 36.81 0.52 -6.44
N ASP A 586 36.97 -0.20 -5.33
CA ASP A 586 38.29 -0.46 -4.71
C ASP A 586 39.04 -1.56 -5.48
N LEU A 587 40.05 -1.17 -6.29
CA LEU A 587 40.83 -2.08 -7.13
C LEU A 587 41.60 -3.14 -6.31
N ALA A 588 42.16 -2.74 -5.18
CA ALA A 588 42.90 -3.66 -4.32
C ALA A 588 41.96 -4.71 -3.68
N ALA A 589 40.70 -4.35 -3.43
CA ALA A 589 39.69 -5.31 -3.00
C ALA A 589 39.29 -6.28 -4.12
N LEU A 590 39.18 -5.83 -5.37
CA LEU A 590 38.92 -6.70 -6.53
C LEU A 590 40.07 -7.71 -6.76
N ASP A 591 41.33 -7.25 -6.67
CA ASP A 591 42.48 -8.15 -6.81
C ASP A 591 42.52 -9.22 -5.70
N LEU A 592 42.19 -8.83 -4.46
CA LEU A 592 42.10 -9.78 -3.36
C LEU A 592 40.88 -10.71 -3.51
N PHE A 593 39.76 -10.20 -4.02
CA PHE A 593 38.55 -10.96 -4.30
C PHE A 593 38.87 -12.13 -5.25
N ASP A 594 39.53 -11.84 -6.37
CA ASP A 594 39.88 -12.85 -7.38
C ASP A 594 40.80 -13.95 -6.82
N GLN A 595 41.69 -13.59 -5.88
CA GLN A 595 42.56 -14.55 -5.20
C GLN A 595 41.82 -15.46 -4.20
N GLN A 596 40.73 -14.99 -3.59
CA GLN A 596 40.03 -15.71 -2.52
C GLN A 596 38.78 -16.45 -2.99
N VAL A 597 38.15 -16.05 -4.09
CA VAL A 597 36.81 -16.54 -4.47
C VAL A 597 36.71 -18.07 -4.60
N GLY A 598 37.78 -18.73 -5.04
CA GLY A 598 37.83 -20.19 -5.09
C GLY A 598 37.67 -20.88 -3.73
N ARG A 599 38.05 -20.22 -2.63
CA ARG A 599 37.92 -20.74 -1.26
C ARG A 599 36.55 -20.54 -0.65
N TRP A 600 35.68 -19.75 -1.29
CA TRP A 600 34.34 -19.47 -0.81
C TRP A 600 33.31 -20.47 -1.30
N ILE A 601 33.64 -21.23 -2.34
CA ILE A 601 32.76 -22.24 -2.95
C ILE A 601 32.36 -23.26 -1.89
N GLY A 602 31.04 -23.38 -1.62
CA GLY A 602 30.50 -24.26 -0.58
C GLY A 602 30.71 -23.77 0.86
N HIS A 603 31.30 -22.59 1.06
CA HIS A 603 31.60 -22.00 2.38
C HIS A 603 30.89 -20.66 2.61
N ILE A 604 30.09 -20.19 1.64
CA ILE A 604 29.27 -18.99 1.75
C ILE A 604 27.79 -19.31 1.50
N GLN A 605 26.91 -18.46 2.03
CA GLN A 605 25.47 -18.59 1.95
C GLN A 605 24.80 -17.24 1.67
N MET A 606 23.54 -17.30 1.22
CA MET A 606 22.74 -16.11 0.89
C MET A 606 22.22 -15.39 2.15
N SER A 607 23.10 -14.67 2.84
CA SER A 607 22.76 -13.78 3.96
C SER A 607 21.96 -12.56 3.49
N ASP A 608 21.34 -11.81 4.41
CA ASP A 608 20.60 -10.60 4.04
C ASP A 608 21.53 -9.49 3.50
N LEU A 609 22.77 -9.41 3.98
CA LEU A 609 23.77 -8.51 3.43
C LEU A 609 24.20 -8.97 2.03
N MET A 610 24.45 -10.27 1.85
CA MET A 610 24.82 -10.82 0.54
C MET A 610 23.73 -10.57 -0.51
N LYS A 611 22.44 -10.68 -0.16
CA LYS A 611 21.32 -10.33 -1.06
C LYS A 611 21.38 -8.87 -1.51
N GLN A 612 21.67 -7.94 -0.60
CA GLN A 612 21.78 -6.51 -0.93
C GLN A 612 22.99 -6.24 -1.84
N LEU A 613 24.11 -6.89 -1.57
CA LEU A 613 25.32 -6.75 -2.38
C LEU A 613 25.16 -7.38 -3.77
N GLU A 614 24.51 -8.53 -3.87
CA GLU A 614 24.17 -9.19 -5.15
C GLU A 614 23.32 -8.25 -6.02
N GLN A 615 22.25 -7.68 -5.45
CA GLN A 615 21.36 -6.76 -6.18
C GLN A 615 22.10 -5.52 -6.71
N ARG A 616 22.97 -4.91 -5.90
CA ARG A 616 23.74 -3.71 -6.28
C ARG A 616 24.85 -3.99 -7.27
N SER A 617 25.44 -5.18 -7.23
CA SER A 617 26.54 -5.55 -8.13
C SER A 617 26.05 -6.08 -9.48
N ARG A 618 24.80 -6.58 -9.57
CA ARG A 618 24.24 -7.22 -10.76
C ARG A 618 24.21 -6.34 -12.01
N PHE A 619 23.93 -5.05 -11.86
CA PHE A 619 23.85 -4.07 -12.95
C PHE A 619 24.73 -2.84 -12.70
N SER A 620 25.83 -2.98 -11.94
CA SER A 620 26.78 -1.88 -11.67
C SER A 620 27.30 -1.25 -12.96
N LYS A 621 27.67 0.04 -12.91
CA LYS A 621 28.28 0.76 -14.04
C LYS A 621 29.73 0.32 -14.33
N ASP A 622 30.27 -0.61 -13.54
CA ASP A 622 31.59 -1.21 -13.70
C ASP A 622 31.49 -2.71 -13.98
N LEU A 623 31.92 -3.15 -15.17
CA LEU A 623 31.87 -4.56 -15.56
C LEU A 623 32.71 -5.47 -14.66
N ARG A 624 33.74 -4.96 -13.99
CA ARG A 624 34.54 -5.75 -13.02
C ARG A 624 33.70 -6.15 -11.82
N VAL A 625 32.83 -5.24 -11.36
CA VAL A 625 31.85 -5.53 -10.30
C VAL A 625 30.82 -6.54 -10.77
N ARG A 626 30.37 -6.46 -12.03
CA ARG A 626 29.50 -7.49 -12.63
C ARG A 626 30.18 -8.86 -12.69
N TYR A 627 31.49 -8.96 -12.93
CA TYR A 627 32.20 -10.25 -12.82
C TYR A 627 32.32 -10.74 -11.38
N ALA A 628 32.58 -9.85 -10.43
CA ALA A 628 32.56 -10.21 -9.02
C ALA A 628 31.18 -10.78 -8.62
N ASN A 629 30.09 -10.19 -9.11
CA ASN A 629 28.74 -10.72 -8.96
C ASN A 629 28.59 -12.14 -9.54
N VAL A 630 29.10 -12.38 -10.75
CA VAL A 630 29.12 -13.72 -11.37
C VAL A 630 29.85 -14.74 -10.50
N ASP A 631 31.05 -14.37 -10.04
CA ASP A 631 31.89 -15.23 -9.21
C ASP A 631 31.24 -15.52 -7.83
N ILE A 632 30.53 -14.55 -7.24
CA ILE A 632 29.71 -14.78 -6.02
C ILE A 632 28.56 -15.75 -6.28
N ASN A 633 27.82 -15.59 -7.38
CA ASN A 633 26.70 -16.47 -7.70
C ASN A 633 27.15 -17.91 -7.93
N LEU A 634 28.28 -18.11 -8.63
CA LEU A 634 28.87 -19.44 -8.79
C LEU A 634 29.31 -20.04 -7.44
N ALA A 635 29.93 -19.24 -6.57
CA ALA A 635 30.38 -19.71 -5.26
C ALA A 635 29.23 -20.07 -4.29
N LEU A 636 28.15 -19.28 -4.29
CA LEU A 636 26.93 -19.54 -3.50
C LEU A 636 26.25 -20.87 -3.86
N GLU A 637 26.33 -21.25 -5.13
CA GLU A 637 25.75 -22.49 -5.65
C GLU A 637 26.73 -23.67 -5.65
N GLY A 638 27.98 -23.43 -5.25
CA GLY A 638 29.00 -24.47 -5.16
C GLY A 638 29.62 -24.85 -6.51
N TRP A 639 29.47 -24.03 -7.56
CA TRP A 639 30.03 -24.30 -8.88
C TRP A 639 31.49 -23.89 -8.96
N GLN A 640 32.35 -24.84 -9.31
CA GLN A 640 33.75 -24.57 -9.63
C GLN A 640 33.90 -24.06 -11.07
N LYS A 641 34.86 -23.16 -11.30
CA LYS A 641 35.19 -22.64 -12.64
C LYS A 641 36.04 -23.63 -13.44
N ASN A 642 35.49 -24.80 -13.76
CA ASN A 642 36.18 -25.86 -14.48
C ASN A 642 35.25 -26.63 -15.44
N LYS A 643 35.84 -27.42 -16.34
CA LYS A 643 35.08 -28.19 -17.35
C LYS A 643 34.14 -29.23 -16.73
N GLN A 644 34.52 -29.83 -15.60
CA GLN A 644 33.67 -30.81 -14.92
C GLN A 644 32.35 -30.19 -14.44
N ALA A 645 32.37 -28.97 -13.91
CA ALA A 645 31.15 -28.25 -13.55
C ALA A 645 30.27 -27.95 -14.78
N ALA A 646 30.88 -27.60 -15.92
CA ALA A 646 30.16 -27.43 -17.17
C ALA A 646 29.51 -28.73 -17.64
N ASP A 647 30.21 -29.87 -17.60
CA ASP A 647 29.67 -31.18 -17.96
C ASP A 647 28.46 -31.55 -17.09
N LEU A 648 28.58 -31.37 -15.76
CA LEU A 648 27.49 -31.64 -14.81
C LEU A 648 26.27 -30.74 -15.05
N LEU A 649 26.49 -29.45 -15.36
CA LEU A 649 25.40 -28.52 -15.65
C LEU A 649 24.72 -28.83 -16.99
N ILE A 650 25.48 -29.23 -18.02
CA ILE A 650 24.92 -29.68 -19.31
C ILE A 650 24.08 -30.94 -19.10
N GLU A 651 24.60 -31.93 -18.38
CA GLU A 651 23.89 -33.16 -18.05
C GLU A 651 22.61 -32.85 -17.28
N ARG A 652 22.70 -32.06 -16.20
CA ARG A 652 21.55 -31.70 -15.37
C ARG A 652 20.52 -30.86 -16.12
N GLY A 653 20.94 -30.00 -17.04
CA GLY A 653 20.04 -29.23 -17.91
C GLY A 653 19.14 -30.13 -18.77
N SER A 654 19.72 -31.21 -19.31
CA SER A 654 18.98 -32.17 -20.13
C SER A 654 18.15 -33.17 -19.32
N THR A 655 18.60 -33.55 -18.12
CA THR A 655 18.00 -34.64 -17.32
C THR A 655 17.02 -34.18 -16.25
N ASP A 656 17.17 -32.96 -15.71
CA ASP A 656 16.33 -32.42 -14.63
C ASP A 656 15.48 -31.23 -15.12
N PRO A 657 14.20 -31.44 -15.48
CA PRO A 657 13.32 -30.37 -15.95
C PRO A 657 13.13 -29.23 -14.95
N ARG A 658 13.24 -29.49 -13.64
CA ARG A 658 13.06 -28.47 -12.61
C ARG A 658 14.29 -27.58 -12.46
N TYR A 659 15.48 -28.14 -12.67
CA TYR A 659 16.74 -27.42 -12.56
C TYR A 659 17.24 -26.85 -13.89
N ARG A 660 16.69 -27.28 -15.03
CA ARG A 660 17.09 -26.86 -16.38
C ARG A 660 17.32 -25.37 -16.55
N ALA A 661 16.37 -24.55 -16.14
CA ALA A 661 16.47 -23.09 -16.23
C ALA A 661 17.68 -22.52 -15.45
N SER A 662 17.95 -23.04 -14.27
CA SER A 662 19.11 -22.65 -13.46
C SER A 662 20.41 -23.16 -14.07
N ALA A 663 20.38 -24.39 -14.62
CA ALA A 663 21.54 -24.98 -15.27
C ALA A 663 22.03 -24.13 -16.45
N VAL A 664 21.13 -23.71 -17.34
CA VAL A 664 21.49 -22.85 -18.48
C VAL A 664 22.00 -21.47 -18.02
N TYR A 665 21.45 -20.93 -16.94
CA TYR A 665 21.93 -19.65 -16.41
C TYR A 665 23.37 -19.74 -15.86
N TYR A 666 23.67 -20.78 -15.08
CA TYR A 666 25.02 -20.99 -14.53
C TYR A 666 26.04 -21.43 -15.58
N LEU A 667 25.61 -22.11 -16.65
CA LEU A 667 26.46 -22.37 -17.82
C LEU A 667 26.96 -21.06 -18.43
N GLY A 668 26.07 -20.09 -18.65
CA GLY A 668 26.45 -18.76 -19.15
C GLY A 668 27.48 -18.07 -18.27
N MET A 669 27.33 -18.16 -16.94
CA MET A 669 28.31 -17.64 -16.00
C MET A 669 29.68 -18.32 -16.12
N LEU A 670 29.72 -19.65 -16.22
CA LEU A 670 30.98 -20.40 -16.41
C LEU A 670 31.69 -19.99 -17.70
N ALA A 671 30.95 -19.93 -18.82
CA ALA A 671 31.49 -19.49 -20.10
C ALA A 671 31.97 -18.03 -20.05
N GLY A 672 31.24 -17.12 -19.40
CA GLY A 672 31.66 -15.73 -19.19
C GLY A 672 32.95 -15.57 -18.35
N ARG A 673 33.33 -16.62 -17.61
CA ARG A 673 34.61 -16.75 -16.89
C ARG A 673 35.67 -17.55 -17.65
N GLY A 674 35.42 -17.93 -18.90
CA GLY A 674 36.37 -18.60 -19.79
C GLY A 674 36.33 -20.13 -19.74
N VAL A 675 35.33 -20.74 -19.09
CA VAL A 675 35.20 -22.20 -19.00
C VAL A 675 34.42 -22.73 -20.20
N ASP A 676 35.07 -23.52 -21.06
CA ASP A 676 34.46 -24.26 -22.19
C ASP A 676 33.54 -23.40 -23.08
N TYR A 677 33.98 -22.16 -23.36
CA TYR A 677 33.18 -21.10 -23.97
C TYR A 677 32.40 -21.54 -25.23
N GLU A 678 33.09 -22.04 -26.26
CA GLU A 678 32.49 -22.41 -27.55
C GLU A 678 31.39 -23.47 -27.41
N ARG A 679 31.66 -24.50 -26.58
CA ARG A 679 30.70 -25.57 -26.36
C ARG A 679 29.48 -25.07 -25.59
N ILE A 680 29.70 -24.30 -24.53
CA ILE A 680 28.60 -23.76 -23.72
C ILE A 680 27.78 -22.75 -24.54
N HIS A 681 28.42 -21.88 -25.32
CA HIS A 681 27.75 -20.93 -26.19
C HIS A 681 26.79 -21.65 -27.16
N GLY A 682 27.26 -22.70 -27.83
CA GLY A 682 26.41 -23.55 -28.68
C GLY A 682 25.23 -24.19 -27.93
N VAL A 683 25.45 -24.65 -26.70
CA VAL A 683 24.37 -25.22 -25.85
C VAL A 683 23.34 -24.15 -25.48
N LEU A 684 23.78 -22.98 -25.04
CA LEU A 684 22.88 -21.88 -24.68
C LEU A 684 22.07 -21.39 -25.87
N LEU A 685 22.70 -21.27 -27.04
CA LEU A 685 22.01 -20.89 -28.26
C LEU A 685 20.94 -21.91 -28.66
N ASN A 686 21.23 -23.20 -28.49
CA ASN A 686 20.25 -24.26 -28.74
C ASN A 686 19.03 -24.12 -27.81
N TYR A 687 19.25 -23.98 -26.50
CA TYR A 687 18.18 -23.75 -25.54
C TYR A 687 17.38 -22.48 -25.85
N ALA A 688 18.07 -21.36 -26.14
CA ALA A 688 17.44 -20.08 -26.41
C ALA A 688 16.56 -20.09 -27.68
N ARG A 689 16.88 -20.92 -28.67
CA ARG A 689 16.10 -21.00 -29.93
C ARG A 689 15.02 -22.07 -29.93
N TYR A 690 15.28 -23.22 -29.31
CA TYR A 690 14.50 -24.44 -29.59
C TYR A 690 13.80 -25.06 -28.37
N ASP A 691 14.10 -24.64 -27.14
CA ASP A 691 13.42 -25.20 -25.97
C ASP A 691 11.93 -24.81 -25.98
N GLN A 692 11.06 -25.78 -25.67
CA GLN A 692 9.61 -25.58 -25.68
C GLN A 692 9.16 -24.66 -24.53
N ASP A 693 9.88 -24.65 -23.41
CA ASP A 693 9.58 -23.81 -22.26
C ASP A 693 10.18 -22.40 -22.42
N ALA A 694 9.32 -21.41 -22.56
CA ALA A 694 9.71 -20.00 -22.64
C ALA A 694 10.52 -19.53 -21.41
N THR A 695 10.33 -20.15 -20.24
CA THR A 695 11.12 -19.88 -19.04
C THR A 695 12.57 -20.28 -19.24
N VAL A 696 12.81 -21.46 -19.83
CA VAL A 696 14.16 -21.97 -20.10
C VAL A 696 14.82 -21.12 -21.18
N ARG A 697 14.12 -20.80 -22.26
CA ARG A 697 14.64 -19.89 -23.31
C ARG A 697 15.05 -18.54 -22.74
N ARG A 698 14.21 -17.96 -21.87
CA ARG A 698 14.51 -16.71 -21.16
C ARG A 698 15.79 -16.81 -20.33
N TRP A 699 15.96 -17.90 -19.58
CA TRP A 699 17.17 -18.09 -18.76
C TRP A 699 18.41 -18.43 -19.58
N ALA A 700 18.27 -19.04 -20.75
CA ALA A 700 19.35 -19.19 -21.72
C ALA A 700 19.79 -17.82 -22.29
N VAL A 701 18.84 -16.95 -22.63
CA VAL A 701 19.10 -15.54 -22.99
C VAL A 701 19.78 -14.77 -21.86
N GLU A 702 19.36 -14.97 -20.61
CA GLU A 702 20.06 -14.41 -19.44
C GLU A 702 21.45 -15.01 -19.23
N GLY A 703 21.67 -16.28 -19.58
CA GLY A 703 23.00 -16.88 -19.56
C GLY A 703 23.93 -16.27 -20.61
N MET A 704 23.41 -16.00 -21.81
CA MET A 704 24.16 -15.36 -22.90
C MET A 704 24.63 -13.94 -22.55
N ARG A 705 23.99 -13.26 -21.58
CA ARG A 705 24.39 -11.91 -21.15
C ARG A 705 25.83 -11.82 -20.62
N PHE A 706 26.41 -12.94 -20.21
CA PHE A 706 27.78 -13.02 -19.66
C PHE A 706 28.83 -13.30 -20.74
N LEU A 707 28.40 -13.68 -21.94
CA LEU A 707 29.26 -14.03 -23.06
C LEU A 707 29.61 -12.74 -23.81
N ARG A 708 30.89 -12.36 -23.80
CA ARG A 708 31.35 -11.03 -24.22
C ARG A 708 31.55 -10.89 -25.72
N GLU A 709 31.39 -11.97 -26.49
CA GLU A 709 31.65 -11.96 -27.92
C GLU A 709 30.57 -11.19 -28.68
N GLU A 710 30.97 -10.55 -29.77
CA GLU A 710 30.07 -9.68 -30.54
C GLU A 710 28.96 -10.46 -31.25
N ASN A 711 29.22 -11.71 -31.65
CA ASN A 711 28.22 -12.59 -32.25
C ASN A 711 27.04 -12.88 -31.31
N VAL A 712 27.25 -12.81 -30.00
CA VAL A 712 26.20 -13.02 -29.00
C VAL A 712 25.18 -11.89 -29.01
N LEU A 713 25.60 -10.64 -29.28
CA LEU A 713 24.67 -9.51 -29.41
C LEU A 713 23.72 -9.72 -30.59
N ASP A 714 24.19 -10.34 -31.67
CA ASP A 714 23.37 -10.67 -32.82
C ASP A 714 22.34 -11.76 -32.51
N GLU A 715 22.72 -12.76 -31.72
CA GLU A 715 21.83 -13.83 -31.28
C GLU A 715 20.79 -13.35 -30.26
N LEU A 716 21.20 -12.45 -29.35
CA LEU A 716 20.29 -11.73 -28.48
C LEU A 716 19.33 -10.87 -29.31
N PHE A 717 19.81 -10.21 -30.36
CA PHE A 717 18.96 -9.41 -31.25
C PHE A 717 17.93 -10.29 -31.97
N THR A 718 18.32 -11.47 -32.47
CA THR A 718 17.37 -12.46 -33.00
C THR A 718 16.35 -12.88 -31.95
N SER A 719 16.78 -13.17 -30.72
CA SER A 719 15.85 -13.54 -29.64
C SER A 719 14.88 -12.41 -29.28
N PHE A 720 15.36 -11.17 -29.34
CA PHE A 720 14.57 -9.96 -29.12
C PHE A 720 13.48 -9.78 -30.18
N THR A 721 13.80 -10.01 -31.45
CA THR A 721 12.88 -9.74 -32.56
C THR A 721 11.96 -10.92 -32.89
N GLU A 722 12.45 -12.16 -32.77
CA GLU A 722 11.81 -13.35 -33.33
C GLU A 722 11.13 -14.26 -32.29
N ASP A 723 11.58 -14.32 -31.03
CA ASP A 723 11.04 -15.30 -30.05
C ASP A 723 9.53 -15.12 -29.84
N PRO A 724 8.68 -16.15 -29.82
CA PRO A 724 7.24 -15.97 -29.66
C PRO A 724 6.81 -15.42 -28.29
N ALA A 725 7.63 -15.55 -27.24
CA ALA A 725 7.29 -15.16 -25.88
C ALA A 725 7.81 -13.75 -25.55
N PRO A 726 6.93 -12.79 -25.18
CA PRO A 726 7.34 -11.43 -24.80
C PRO A 726 8.37 -11.40 -23.67
N SER A 727 8.28 -12.33 -22.71
CA SER A 727 9.22 -12.41 -21.60
C SER A 727 10.65 -12.78 -22.01
N VAL A 728 10.84 -13.47 -23.15
CA VAL A 728 12.17 -13.76 -23.69
C VAL A 728 12.68 -12.53 -24.43
N ARG A 729 11.81 -11.91 -25.25
CA ARG A 729 12.13 -10.68 -25.98
C ARG A 729 12.58 -9.56 -25.05
N ASP A 730 11.82 -9.28 -24.00
CA ASP A 730 12.12 -8.21 -23.03
C ASP A 730 13.50 -8.43 -22.37
N ARG A 731 13.86 -9.67 -22.03
CA ARG A 731 15.17 -9.99 -21.43
C ARG A 731 16.31 -9.90 -22.44
N ALA A 732 16.09 -10.34 -23.68
CA ALA A 732 17.06 -10.18 -24.76
C ALA A 732 17.35 -8.70 -25.05
N GLY A 733 16.30 -7.88 -25.13
CA GLY A 733 16.38 -6.43 -25.28
C GLY A 733 17.19 -5.78 -24.16
N CYS A 734 16.87 -6.09 -22.88
CA CYS A 734 17.66 -5.54 -21.77
C CYS A 734 19.13 -5.95 -21.84
N ASN A 735 19.45 -7.20 -22.22
CA ASN A 735 20.83 -7.65 -22.30
C ASN A 735 21.62 -6.88 -23.36
N ILE A 736 21.00 -6.54 -24.49
CA ILE A 736 21.58 -5.69 -25.55
C ILE A 736 21.74 -4.24 -25.07
N SER A 737 20.80 -3.72 -24.29
CA SER A 737 20.73 -2.29 -23.93
C SER A 737 21.62 -1.90 -22.74
N ASP A 738 21.43 -2.53 -21.57
CA ASP A 738 22.16 -2.22 -20.35
C ASP A 738 22.51 -3.47 -19.50
N CYS A 739 21.63 -4.46 -19.39
CA CYS A 739 21.76 -5.60 -18.47
C CYS A 739 23.00 -6.51 -18.69
N GLY A 740 23.49 -6.63 -19.92
CA GLY A 740 24.56 -7.56 -20.29
C GLY A 740 25.98 -7.12 -19.89
N ILE A 741 26.95 -8.00 -20.06
CA ILE A 741 28.37 -7.70 -19.85
C ILE A 741 29.02 -7.38 -21.21
N PHE A 742 28.50 -6.33 -21.85
CA PHE A 742 28.98 -5.81 -23.13
C PHE A 742 29.48 -4.38 -22.96
N THR A 743 30.59 -4.08 -23.61
CA THR A 743 31.17 -2.73 -23.62
C THR A 743 30.26 -1.75 -24.36
N ARG A 744 30.40 -0.44 -24.07
CA ARG A 744 29.65 0.62 -24.78
C ARG A 744 29.86 0.55 -26.29
N LYS A 745 31.10 0.32 -26.72
CA LYS A 745 31.49 0.12 -28.12
C LYS A 745 30.70 -1.01 -28.79
N GLN A 746 30.64 -2.18 -28.16
CA GLN A 746 29.93 -3.34 -28.71
C GLN A 746 28.44 -3.05 -28.86
N ARG A 747 27.83 -2.41 -27.86
CA ARG A 747 26.41 -2.02 -27.94
C ARG A 747 26.15 -0.99 -29.02
N MET A 748 27.04 -0.01 -29.19
CA MET A 748 26.92 1.02 -30.23
C MET A 748 26.87 0.42 -31.64
N ARG A 749 27.53 -0.72 -31.88
CA ARG A 749 27.44 -1.45 -33.16
C ARG A 749 26.04 -2.01 -33.47
N MET A 750 25.17 -2.13 -32.46
CA MET A 750 23.79 -2.59 -32.64
C MET A 750 22.84 -1.46 -33.10
N VAL A 751 23.25 -0.20 -33.00
CA VAL A 751 22.41 0.95 -33.34
C VAL A 751 21.84 0.87 -34.77
N PRO A 752 22.62 0.57 -35.83
CA PRO A 752 22.07 0.39 -37.17
C PRO A 752 20.93 -0.63 -37.25
N LYS A 753 21.09 -1.81 -36.62
CA LYS A 753 20.05 -2.86 -36.62
C LYS A 753 18.79 -2.42 -35.86
N LEU A 754 18.95 -1.66 -34.78
CA LEU A 754 17.84 -1.09 -34.03
C LEU A 754 17.11 -0.01 -34.84
N LEU A 755 17.84 0.84 -35.57
CA LEU A 755 17.25 1.82 -36.48
C LEU A 755 16.44 1.15 -37.59
N ASP A 756 16.99 0.11 -38.22
CA ASP A 756 16.29 -0.68 -39.24
C ASP A 756 14.99 -1.28 -38.69
N LEU A 757 15.04 -1.79 -37.45
CA LEU A 757 13.87 -2.32 -36.75
C LEU A 757 12.83 -1.23 -36.45
N ALA A 758 13.25 -0.02 -36.04
CA ALA A 758 12.36 1.10 -35.79
C ALA A 758 11.68 1.61 -37.07
N MET A 759 12.42 1.64 -38.18
CA MET A 759 11.95 2.06 -39.50
C MET A 759 11.02 1.05 -40.17
N ASN A 760 11.11 -0.23 -39.79
CA ASN A 760 10.27 -1.27 -40.38
C ASN A 760 8.78 -1.06 -40.02
N PRO A 761 7.89 -0.90 -41.01
CA PRO A 761 6.47 -0.66 -40.76
C PRO A 761 5.75 -1.86 -40.13
N ARG A 762 6.32 -3.08 -40.22
CA ARG A 762 5.76 -4.30 -39.64
C ARG A 762 6.12 -4.49 -38.17
N THR A 763 7.00 -3.66 -37.62
CA THR A 763 7.40 -3.72 -36.21
C THR A 763 6.23 -3.32 -35.31
N THR A 764 5.93 -4.16 -34.31
CA THR A 764 4.84 -3.90 -33.36
C THR A 764 5.10 -2.64 -32.51
N GLY A 765 4.05 -1.99 -32.02
CA GLY A 765 4.17 -0.78 -31.19
C GLY A 765 5.03 -0.99 -29.94
N GLN A 766 4.83 -2.10 -29.21
CA GLN A 766 5.65 -2.46 -28.04
C GLN A 766 7.12 -2.62 -28.41
N MET A 767 7.43 -3.35 -29.50
CA MET A 767 8.80 -3.52 -29.97
C MET A 767 9.44 -2.18 -30.34
N ARG A 768 8.70 -1.31 -31.04
CA ARG A 768 9.17 0.01 -31.44
C ARG A 768 9.48 0.90 -30.22
N SER A 769 8.64 0.90 -29.19
CA SER A 769 8.91 1.60 -27.92
C SER A 769 10.18 1.09 -27.24
N TRP A 770 10.36 -0.23 -27.17
CA TRP A 770 11.58 -0.86 -26.64
C TRP A 770 12.83 -0.52 -27.45
N THR A 771 12.72 -0.47 -28.77
CA THR A 771 13.83 -0.09 -29.65
C THR A 771 14.30 1.33 -29.34
N PHE A 772 13.39 2.29 -29.17
CA PHE A 772 13.77 3.66 -28.81
C PHE A 772 14.38 3.75 -27.41
N LEU A 773 13.84 3.02 -26.43
CA LEU A 773 14.47 2.93 -25.10
C LEU A 773 15.90 2.38 -25.19
N THR A 774 16.09 1.32 -25.97
CA THR A 774 17.40 0.71 -26.19
C THR A 774 18.37 1.68 -26.86
N LEU A 775 17.90 2.45 -27.85
CA LEU A 775 18.70 3.49 -28.49
C LEU A 775 19.15 4.56 -27.48
N GLN A 776 18.24 5.03 -26.61
CA GLN A 776 18.57 5.97 -25.53
C GLN A 776 19.58 5.38 -24.54
N GLU A 777 19.43 4.12 -24.14
CA GLU A 777 20.33 3.47 -23.19
C GLU A 777 21.73 3.23 -23.78
N ILE A 778 21.82 2.88 -25.07
CA ILE A 778 23.10 2.65 -25.76
C ILE A 778 23.84 3.95 -26.07
N THR A 779 23.12 5.03 -26.38
CA THR A 779 23.72 6.30 -26.83
C THR A 779 23.81 7.36 -25.74
N ASP A 780 23.06 7.21 -24.65
CA ASP A 780 22.81 8.25 -23.63
C ASP A 780 22.13 9.52 -24.16
N GLU A 781 21.58 9.48 -25.38
CA GLU A 781 20.87 10.61 -25.97
C GLU A 781 19.37 10.58 -25.66
N THR A 782 18.79 11.74 -25.42
CA THR A 782 17.35 11.90 -25.19
C THR A 782 16.68 12.53 -26.40
N LEU A 783 16.36 11.71 -27.40
CA LEU A 783 15.65 12.14 -28.61
C LEU A 783 14.19 11.65 -28.61
N PRO A 784 13.27 12.35 -29.32
CA PRO A 784 11.91 11.86 -29.54
C PRO A 784 11.88 10.45 -30.14
N ALA A 785 10.79 9.70 -29.90
CA ALA A 785 10.58 8.35 -30.40
C ALA A 785 10.24 8.33 -31.92
N ASP A 786 11.14 8.84 -32.74
CA ASP A 786 11.02 8.97 -34.19
C ASP A 786 12.26 8.39 -34.89
N ALA A 787 12.04 7.39 -35.76
CA ALA A 787 13.12 6.66 -36.41
C ALA A 787 13.95 7.54 -37.37
N ILE A 788 13.35 8.56 -37.99
CA ILE A 788 14.05 9.48 -38.91
C ILE A 788 14.95 10.41 -38.10
N ILE A 789 14.48 10.92 -36.96
CA ILE A 789 15.30 11.76 -36.06
C ILE A 789 16.52 10.98 -35.56
N TRP A 790 16.30 9.76 -35.08
CA TRP A 790 17.38 8.89 -34.62
C TRP A 790 18.36 8.51 -35.73
N SER A 791 17.86 8.25 -36.95
CA SER A 791 18.70 7.95 -38.11
C SER A 791 19.59 9.14 -38.49
N ARG A 792 19.03 10.35 -38.52
CA ARG A 792 19.78 11.59 -38.78
C ARG A 792 20.85 11.81 -37.72
N TRP A 793 20.49 11.70 -36.44
CA TRP A 793 21.45 11.84 -35.35
C TRP A 793 22.60 10.85 -35.48
N TYR A 794 22.32 9.58 -35.80
CA TYR A 794 23.36 8.56 -35.95
C TYR A 794 24.28 8.84 -37.16
N GLN A 795 23.75 9.40 -38.25
CA GLN A 795 24.56 9.81 -39.41
C GLN A 795 25.48 10.99 -39.07
N GLU A 796 25.00 11.96 -38.28
CA GLU A 796 25.74 13.16 -37.92
C GLU A 796 26.76 12.92 -36.78
N HIS A 797 26.39 12.16 -35.75
CA HIS A 797 27.14 12.04 -34.49
C HIS A 797 27.57 10.60 -34.15
N GLY A 798 27.13 9.59 -34.90
CA GLY A 798 27.38 8.18 -34.56
C GLY A 798 28.86 7.80 -34.57
N SER A 799 29.66 8.36 -35.48
CA SER A 799 31.11 8.14 -35.54
C SER A 799 31.85 8.83 -34.38
N GLU A 800 31.44 10.03 -34.01
CA GLU A 800 31.95 10.75 -32.84
C GLU A 800 31.65 9.98 -31.55
N LYS A 801 30.40 9.54 -31.38
CA LYS A 801 29.98 8.75 -30.21
C LYS A 801 30.70 7.40 -30.13
N MET A 802 30.93 6.74 -31.27
CA MET A 802 31.76 5.53 -31.31
C MET A 802 33.19 5.82 -30.85
N ALA A 803 33.80 6.91 -31.31
CA ALA A 803 35.15 7.30 -30.90
C ALA A 803 35.22 7.68 -29.40
N GLU A 804 34.17 8.28 -28.85
CA GLU A 804 34.02 8.50 -27.40
C GLU A 804 34.06 7.17 -26.65
N PHE A 805 33.24 6.19 -27.05
CA PHE A 805 33.18 4.88 -26.42
C PHE A 805 34.42 4.03 -26.61
N GLU A 806 35.20 4.25 -27.68
CA GLU A 806 36.51 3.62 -27.89
C GLU A 806 37.59 4.14 -26.93
N ARG A 807 37.43 5.37 -26.40
CA ARG A 807 38.33 5.95 -25.40
C ARG A 807 37.97 5.58 -23.97
N LEU A 808 36.75 5.11 -23.72
CA LEU A 808 36.34 4.63 -22.40
C LEU A 808 37.12 3.37 -22.04
N GLU A 809 37.36 3.22 -20.74
CA GLU A 809 37.90 1.97 -20.24
C GLU A 809 36.91 0.83 -20.50
N TRP A 810 37.42 -0.36 -20.84
CA TRP A 810 36.59 -1.50 -21.26
C TRP A 810 35.50 -1.88 -20.25
N TRP A 811 35.70 -1.55 -18.98
CA TRP A 811 34.80 -1.85 -17.87
C TRP A 811 33.75 -0.76 -17.59
N GLN A 812 33.88 0.43 -18.17
CA GLN A 812 32.94 1.54 -17.96
C GLN A 812 31.71 1.35 -18.83
N VAL A 813 30.56 1.16 -18.19
CA VAL A 813 29.26 0.99 -18.85
C VAL A 813 28.17 1.78 -18.12
N ARG A 814 26.97 1.81 -18.69
CA ARG A 814 25.77 2.27 -17.99
C ARG A 814 25.38 1.24 -16.91
N GLY A 815 24.63 1.65 -15.90
CA GLY A 815 24.17 0.74 -14.85
C GLY A 815 23.42 1.43 -13.71
N ASP A 816 22.80 0.61 -12.87
CA ASP A 816 22.07 1.00 -11.66
C ASP A 816 23.00 0.82 -10.45
N GLU A 817 23.52 1.91 -9.87
CA GLU A 817 24.33 1.87 -8.64
C GLU A 817 23.69 2.56 -7.43
#